data_AF-A0A8X7Y901-F1
#
_entry.id   AF-A0A8X7Y901-F1
#
_cell.length_a   1.000
_cell.length_b   1.000
_cell.length_c   1.000
_cell.angle_alpha   90.00
_cell.angle_beta   90.00
_cell.angle_gamma   90.00
#
_symmetry.space_group_name_H-M   'P 1'
#
loop_
_entity.id
_entity.type
_entity.pdbx_description
1 polymer ?
#
loop_
_entity_poly.entity_id
_entity_poly.type
_entity_poly.pdbx_seq_one_letter_code
_entity_poly.pdbx_strand_id
1 'polypeptide(L)'
;MAAEDGTAQEYVPQKKNKEPTETEKRRKKIVPGSLMKAEIRPGGGDARPSDGDQVIYHCTVRTLAGVVVESTRSEYGGKGSPIRQVLGKSKMLLGLLEGLPTMLRGEVAMFKMKPQMHYSEEDCPVSPPSSFPRDDELHFEIEMIDFSKVVSDDLGVIKKVIDEGQGWESPREPYEVKAWISAKTGDDKVILSPKQGEPYFFTIGKSEVPKGLEMGIGTMTREEKAVIYVTNQYLTESPLMSVVGLEEVQFEVELIHFTQVRDMLGDGRLIKRRLCDGKGEFPMDCPLQDSLLRIHYKGMLLNEEKTVFIDTRIDNDGQPLEFSSGEGLVPEGFEMCVRLMLPGEVALVTCPPDYAYDKFTRPANVPEGAHIEWEIELLGFEMPKLIELQVTEDTYLEFMFEDNEFLSYLYHGSFFQDWTGLDFQGVMDEAEKIRTTGNRLFKEGKFELAKAKYEKVLREFNHVNPQDDEEGKVFLNTRNLLNLNVAACHLKSGECRKSIETCNKHFVSLSHEEFHVKHNWQYTRYPALVYHHRVQTPYGSTLCAGKIPSPTLIAYNLFWGRALRWLSARFKRACHRMIYDVLVLEANPAHVKALYRRGMAYMEVGDFEEARSDFEMMLKVDKSSEPDATAALKKLKQKQQDVEKKARGQFKGLFDKKPGEIADAGTDNRGEERSTSENQKNDDQEDSNGTETEDVEDAADEPREGLFSRLWPTGRRLFSALGLQRCAIL
;
A
#
# COMPACT_ATOMS: atom_id res chain seq x y z
N MET A 1 12.07 31.41 40.85
CA MET A 1 10.85 31.91 40.19
C MET A 1 11.27 32.84 39.06
N ALA A 2 11.28 32.32 37.85
CA ALA A 2 11.12 33.04 36.58
C ALA A 2 11.11 31.94 35.52
N ALA A 3 9.97 31.78 34.85
CA ALA A 3 9.76 30.87 33.74
C ALA A 3 10.33 31.51 32.47
N GLU A 4 11.05 30.74 31.67
CA GLU A 4 11.35 31.10 30.27
C GLU A 4 10.46 30.24 29.37
N ASP A 5 9.61 30.95 28.61
CA ASP A 5 8.76 30.45 27.54
C ASP A 5 9.62 29.88 26.41
N GLY A 6 9.50 28.57 26.17
CA GLY A 6 9.96 27.92 24.95
C GLY A 6 8.85 27.90 23.92
N THR A 7 8.83 28.88 23.00
CA THR A 7 7.95 28.89 21.83
C THR A 7 8.22 27.67 20.95
N ALA A 8 7.21 26.81 20.80
CA ALA A 8 7.20 25.70 19.86
C ALA A 8 7.33 26.25 18.43
N GLN A 9 8.40 25.87 17.73
CA GLN A 9 8.51 26.08 16.28
C GLN A 9 7.53 25.14 15.59
N GLU A 10 6.52 25.69 14.91
CA GLU A 10 5.65 24.96 13.99
C GLU A 10 6.49 24.25 12.93
N TYR A 11 6.42 22.92 12.93
CA TYR A 11 7.07 22.05 11.97
C TYR A 11 6.29 22.06 10.66
N VAL A 12 6.86 22.67 9.62
CA VAL A 12 6.34 22.63 8.24
C VAL A 12 6.82 21.32 7.59
N PRO A 13 5.93 20.42 7.12
CA PRO A 13 6.33 19.16 6.53
C PRO A 13 7.17 19.36 5.26
N GLN A 14 8.39 18.82 5.23
CA GLN A 14 9.20 18.81 4.02
C GLN A 14 8.56 17.87 2.98
N LYS A 15 8.04 18.46 1.89
CA LYS A 15 7.53 17.74 0.72
C LYS A 15 8.62 16.81 0.14
N LYS A 16 8.26 15.53 -0.05
CA LYS A 16 8.97 14.50 -0.84
C LYS A 16 9.70 15.12 -2.05
N ASN A 17 10.97 14.79 -2.26
CA ASN A 17 11.68 15.03 -3.52
C ASN A 17 11.09 14.14 -4.63
N LYS A 18 9.91 14.49 -5.14
CA LYS A 18 9.53 14.18 -6.52
C LYS A 18 10.52 14.90 -7.43
N GLU A 19 10.89 14.30 -8.56
CA GLU A 19 11.53 15.09 -9.61
C GLU A 19 10.69 16.34 -9.85
N PRO A 20 11.29 17.54 -9.82
CA PRO A 20 10.51 18.75 -9.93
C PRO A 20 9.77 18.72 -11.26
N THR A 21 8.46 18.95 -11.19
CA THR A 21 7.61 19.08 -12.37
C THR A 21 8.21 20.13 -13.32
N GLU A 22 7.91 20.03 -14.62
CA GLU A 22 8.38 21.00 -15.61
C GLU A 22 8.06 22.45 -15.20
N THR A 23 6.88 22.65 -14.62
CA THR A 23 6.43 23.89 -13.98
C THR A 23 7.34 24.35 -12.84
N GLU A 24 7.73 23.46 -11.93
CA GLU A 24 8.66 23.79 -10.83
C GLU A 24 10.08 24.11 -11.34
N LYS A 25 10.53 23.45 -12.42
CA LYS A 25 11.80 23.79 -13.08
C LYS A 25 11.75 25.20 -13.68
N ARG A 26 10.64 25.57 -14.33
CA ARG A 26 10.41 26.93 -14.85
C ARG A 26 10.42 27.98 -13.74
N ARG A 27 9.74 27.71 -12.61
CA ARG A 27 9.72 28.60 -11.41
C ARG A 27 11.12 28.91 -10.86
N LYS A 28 12.06 27.96 -10.91
CA LYS A 28 13.44 28.16 -10.45
C LYS A 28 14.25 29.14 -11.31
N LYS A 29 13.81 29.43 -12.54
CA LYS A 29 14.48 30.37 -13.46
C LYS A 29 14.04 31.82 -13.26
N ILE A 30 13.09 32.10 -12.36
CA ILE A 30 12.58 33.45 -12.10
C ILE A 30 13.66 34.30 -11.43
N VAL A 31 13.91 35.49 -11.99
CA VAL A 31 14.87 36.45 -11.46
C VAL A 31 14.10 37.52 -10.67
N PRO A 32 14.52 37.89 -9.43
CA PRO A 32 13.86 38.97 -8.69
C PRO A 32 13.70 40.26 -9.51
N GLY A 33 12.48 40.81 -9.51
CA GLY A 33 12.12 41.99 -10.29
C GLY A 33 11.85 41.74 -11.78
N SER A 34 11.80 40.48 -12.25
CA SER A 34 11.35 40.15 -13.61
C SER A 34 9.82 40.18 -13.76
N LEU A 35 9.10 39.98 -12.65
CA LEU A 35 7.65 40.10 -12.54
C LEU A 35 7.33 41.03 -11.36
N MET A 36 6.63 42.11 -11.64
CA MET A 36 6.19 43.08 -10.63
C MET A 36 4.68 43.25 -10.75
N LYS A 37 3.96 43.10 -9.63
CA LYS A 37 2.51 43.33 -9.56
C LYS A 37 2.24 44.69 -8.93
N ALA A 38 1.33 45.44 -9.53
CA ALA A 38 0.68 46.60 -8.92
C ALA A 38 -0.82 46.37 -8.91
N GLU A 39 -1.45 46.41 -7.75
CA GLU A 39 -2.90 46.39 -7.64
C GLU A 39 -3.47 47.73 -8.11
N ILE A 40 -4.38 47.69 -9.09
CA ILE A 40 -5.06 48.86 -9.64
C ILE A 40 -6.42 49.03 -8.98
N ARG A 41 -7.13 47.92 -8.75
CA ARG A 41 -8.39 47.86 -8.04
C ARG A 41 -8.42 46.60 -7.15
N PRO A 42 -8.73 46.72 -5.85
CA PRO A 42 -8.84 45.57 -4.97
C PRO A 42 -9.97 44.63 -5.41
N GLY A 43 -9.77 43.33 -5.21
CA GLY A 43 -10.83 42.33 -5.29
C GLY A 43 -11.60 42.19 -3.98
N GLY A 44 -12.56 41.28 -3.96
CA GLY A 44 -13.34 40.93 -2.77
C GLY A 44 -13.00 39.54 -2.22
N GLY A 45 -13.15 39.38 -0.90
CA GLY A 45 -12.83 38.15 -0.18
C GLY A 45 -11.33 37.94 0.05
N ASP A 46 -10.97 36.86 0.74
CA ASP A 46 -9.57 36.52 1.05
C ASP A 46 -9.06 35.31 0.26
N ALA A 47 -9.96 34.60 -0.44
CA ALA A 47 -9.64 33.43 -1.24
C ALA A 47 -8.87 33.82 -2.51
N ARG A 48 -7.91 32.97 -2.88
CA ARG A 48 -7.09 33.10 -4.09
C ARG A 48 -7.11 31.79 -4.88
N PRO A 49 -6.99 31.84 -6.21
CA PRO A 49 -6.98 30.62 -7.01
C PRO A 49 -5.66 29.86 -6.79
N SER A 50 -5.77 28.54 -6.88
CA SER A 50 -4.72 27.56 -6.61
C SER A 50 -4.69 26.51 -7.73
N ASP A 51 -3.65 25.67 -7.75
CA ASP A 51 -3.55 24.60 -8.75
C ASP A 51 -4.83 23.73 -8.76
N GLY A 52 -5.36 23.46 -9.95
CA GLY A 52 -6.65 22.80 -10.16
C GLY A 52 -7.86 23.74 -10.30
N ASP A 53 -7.72 25.03 -9.99
CA ASP A 53 -8.80 26.00 -10.18
C ASP A 53 -8.87 26.48 -11.63
N GLN A 54 -10.08 26.55 -12.18
CA GLN A 54 -10.35 27.30 -13.39
C GLN A 54 -10.40 28.78 -13.03
N VAL A 55 -9.50 29.58 -13.60
CA VAL A 55 -9.50 31.03 -13.55
C VAL A 55 -10.15 31.61 -14.81
N ILE A 56 -10.98 32.63 -14.62
CA ILE A 56 -11.66 33.37 -15.67
C ILE A 56 -11.22 34.83 -15.58
N TYR A 57 -10.59 35.38 -16.62
CA TYR A 57 -10.04 36.73 -16.55
C TYR A 57 -10.05 37.45 -17.90
N HIS A 58 -10.13 38.78 -17.86
CA HIS A 58 -9.79 39.63 -18.99
C HIS A 58 -8.32 40.07 -18.89
N CYS A 59 -7.64 40.10 -20.03
CA CYS A 59 -6.27 40.58 -20.16
C CYS A 59 -6.17 41.67 -21.24
N THR A 60 -5.41 42.73 -20.94
CA THR A 60 -5.00 43.78 -21.87
C THR A 60 -3.49 44.01 -21.73
N VAL A 61 -2.75 43.76 -22.80
CA VAL A 61 -1.30 43.90 -22.86
C VAL A 61 -0.93 45.24 -23.48
N ARG A 62 -0.01 45.97 -22.85
CA ARG A 62 0.47 47.29 -23.28
C ARG A 62 1.99 47.36 -23.26
N THR A 63 2.56 48.18 -24.12
CA THR A 63 3.97 48.60 -23.97
C THR A 63 4.13 49.52 -22.75
N LEU A 64 5.37 49.77 -22.31
CA LEU A 64 5.63 50.73 -21.24
C LEU A 64 5.18 52.17 -21.55
N ALA A 65 5.03 52.50 -22.85
CA ALA A 65 4.47 53.77 -23.31
C ALA A 65 2.92 53.80 -23.31
N GLY A 66 2.26 52.70 -22.91
CA GLY A 66 0.80 52.58 -22.81
C GLY A 66 0.09 52.15 -24.10
N VAL A 67 0.83 51.89 -25.18
CA VAL A 67 0.28 51.43 -26.47
C VAL A 67 -0.27 50.02 -26.30
N VAL A 68 -1.54 49.80 -26.67
CA VAL A 68 -2.16 48.46 -26.63
C VAL A 68 -1.50 47.57 -27.66
N VAL A 69 -1.00 46.43 -27.21
CA VAL A 69 -0.42 45.36 -28.03
C VAL A 69 -1.50 44.33 -28.35
N GLU A 70 -2.22 43.89 -27.33
CA GLU A 70 -3.25 42.85 -27.44
C GLU A 70 -4.30 43.05 -26.33
N SER A 71 -5.55 42.68 -26.61
CA SER A 71 -6.60 42.71 -25.60
C SER A 71 -7.67 41.68 -25.85
N THR A 72 -8.25 41.17 -24.76
CA THR A 72 -9.47 40.35 -24.77
C THR A 72 -10.74 41.20 -24.79
N ARG A 73 -10.67 42.46 -24.31
CA ARG A 73 -11.83 43.37 -24.24
C ARG A 73 -12.17 43.97 -25.59
N SER A 74 -13.46 44.07 -25.90
CA SER A 74 -13.93 44.64 -27.16
C SER A 74 -13.59 46.13 -27.30
N GLU A 75 -13.61 46.92 -26.22
CA GLU A 75 -13.23 48.34 -26.26
C GLU A 75 -11.77 48.60 -26.66
N TYR A 76 -10.91 47.59 -26.59
CA TYR A 76 -9.50 47.64 -27.00
C TYR A 76 -9.20 46.75 -28.21
N GLY A 77 -10.22 46.44 -29.02
CA GLY A 77 -10.06 45.67 -30.26
C GLY A 77 -10.05 44.14 -30.10
N GLY A 78 -10.33 43.63 -28.91
CA GLY A 78 -10.49 42.21 -28.62
C GLY A 78 -11.87 41.65 -28.99
N LYS A 79 -12.06 40.34 -28.78
CA LYS A 79 -13.34 39.65 -29.06
C LYS A 79 -14.43 39.89 -28.00
N GLY A 80 -14.09 40.45 -26.84
CA GLY A 80 -15.00 40.62 -25.71
C GLY A 80 -15.17 39.36 -24.84
N SER A 81 -14.57 38.22 -25.21
CA SER A 81 -14.63 36.99 -24.42
C SER A 81 -13.46 36.91 -23.43
N PRO A 82 -13.71 36.61 -22.13
CA PRO A 82 -12.64 36.38 -21.17
C PRO A 82 -11.89 35.08 -21.45
N ILE A 83 -10.64 35.01 -20.99
CA ILE A 83 -9.81 33.80 -21.04
C ILE A 83 -10.23 32.89 -19.90
N ARG A 84 -10.30 31.57 -20.18
CA ARG A 84 -10.56 30.52 -19.19
C ARG A 84 -9.38 29.54 -19.23
N GLN A 85 -8.70 29.38 -18.11
CA GLN A 85 -7.55 28.47 -17.97
C GLN A 85 -7.61 27.76 -16.63
N VAL A 86 -7.08 26.55 -16.56
CA VAL A 86 -6.99 25.76 -15.32
C VAL A 86 -5.56 25.81 -14.81
N LEU A 87 -5.35 26.38 -13.62
CA LEU A 87 -4.03 26.49 -13.01
C LEU A 87 -3.42 25.10 -12.80
N GLY A 88 -2.13 24.97 -13.13
CA GLY A 88 -1.40 23.70 -13.06
C GLY A 88 -1.69 22.70 -14.20
N LYS A 89 -2.77 22.88 -14.98
CA LYS A 89 -3.11 22.00 -16.13
C LYS A 89 -2.96 22.68 -17.49
N SER A 90 -3.34 23.96 -17.59
CA SER A 90 -3.26 24.72 -18.84
C SER A 90 -1.83 25.15 -19.15
N LYS A 91 -1.48 25.20 -20.43
CA LYS A 91 -0.22 25.81 -20.89
C LYS A 91 -0.33 27.32 -20.73
N MET A 92 0.51 27.90 -19.86
CA MET A 92 0.46 29.31 -19.47
C MET A 92 1.85 29.96 -19.52
N LEU A 93 1.85 31.27 -19.77
CA LEU A 93 3.05 32.11 -19.59
C LEU A 93 3.49 32.08 -18.13
N LEU A 94 4.80 32.04 -17.89
CA LEU A 94 5.36 31.95 -16.54
C LEU A 94 4.89 33.11 -15.64
N GLY A 95 4.81 34.33 -16.19
CA GLY A 95 4.31 35.50 -15.45
C GLY A 95 2.84 35.41 -15.07
N LEU A 96 2.00 34.76 -15.88
CA LEU A 96 0.58 34.54 -15.56
C LEU A 96 0.40 33.39 -14.56
N LEU A 97 1.18 32.33 -14.72
CA LEU A 97 1.22 31.19 -13.79
C LEU A 97 1.55 31.64 -12.36
N GLU A 98 2.46 32.59 -12.20
CA GLU A 98 2.81 33.15 -10.89
C GLU A 98 1.92 34.33 -10.48
N GLY A 99 1.42 35.10 -11.45
CA GLY A 99 0.63 36.31 -11.19
C GLY A 99 -0.80 36.01 -10.75
N LEU A 100 -1.51 35.12 -11.47
CA LEU A 100 -2.93 34.86 -11.23
C LEU A 100 -3.23 34.29 -9.83
N PRO A 101 -2.42 33.37 -9.25
CA PRO A 101 -2.61 32.88 -7.88
C PRO A 101 -2.50 33.97 -6.79
N THR A 102 -1.99 35.15 -7.13
CA THR A 102 -1.91 36.27 -6.18
C THR A 102 -3.14 37.16 -6.19
N MET A 103 -4.09 36.94 -7.10
CA MET A 103 -5.23 37.82 -7.32
C MET A 103 -6.47 37.35 -6.56
N LEU A 104 -7.24 38.31 -6.06
CA LEU A 104 -8.57 38.12 -5.50
C LEU A 104 -9.64 38.19 -6.60
N ARG A 105 -10.85 37.67 -6.30
CA ARG A 105 -11.99 37.75 -7.21
C ARG A 105 -12.39 39.22 -7.44
N GLY A 106 -12.55 39.63 -8.69
CA GLY A 106 -12.86 41.01 -9.10
C GLY A 106 -11.68 41.98 -9.11
N GLU A 107 -10.49 41.53 -8.66
CA GLU A 107 -9.27 42.34 -8.62
C GLU A 107 -8.84 42.76 -10.03
N VAL A 108 -8.37 44.00 -10.16
CA VAL A 108 -7.64 44.46 -11.35
C VAL A 108 -6.20 44.73 -10.96
N ALA A 109 -5.27 44.03 -11.59
CA ALA A 109 -3.85 44.19 -11.33
C ALA A 109 -3.06 44.40 -12.63
N MET A 110 -2.03 45.22 -12.53
CA MET A 110 -1.05 45.44 -13.58
C MET A 110 0.20 44.62 -13.26
N PHE A 111 0.55 43.70 -14.14
CA PHE A 111 1.78 42.92 -14.07
C PHE A 111 2.79 43.48 -15.07
N LYS A 112 3.87 44.06 -14.56
CA LYS A 112 5.03 44.42 -15.36
C LYS A 112 5.91 43.19 -15.52
N MET A 113 6.04 42.71 -16.76
CA MET A 113 6.71 41.46 -17.11
C MET A 113 7.88 41.71 -18.07
N LYS A 114 9.08 41.27 -17.68
CA LYS A 114 10.24 41.20 -18.58
C LYS A 114 10.06 40.08 -19.63
N PRO A 115 10.80 40.10 -20.75
CA PRO A 115 10.72 39.09 -21.82
C PRO A 115 10.70 37.63 -21.34
N GLN A 116 11.57 37.31 -20.37
CA GLN A 116 11.68 35.97 -19.79
C GLN A 116 10.50 35.52 -18.92
N MET A 117 9.53 36.41 -18.63
CA MET A 117 8.29 36.08 -17.91
C MET A 117 7.09 35.91 -18.85
N HIS A 118 7.25 36.18 -20.14
CA HIS A 118 6.20 35.99 -21.14
C HIS A 118 6.72 35.13 -22.30
N TYR A 119 6.56 35.56 -23.55
CA TYR A 119 6.80 34.70 -24.71
C TYR A 119 8.28 34.44 -25.03
N SER A 120 9.21 35.21 -24.48
CA SER A 120 10.67 34.98 -24.62
C SER A 120 11.25 34.15 -23.46
N GLU A 121 10.41 33.43 -22.73
CA GLU A 121 10.85 32.34 -21.85
C GLU A 121 11.42 31.17 -22.70
N GLU A 122 12.59 30.66 -22.30
CA GLU A 122 13.31 29.58 -22.99
C GLU A 122 12.45 28.31 -23.21
N ASP A 123 11.67 27.94 -22.19
CA ASP A 123 10.80 26.75 -22.18
C ASP A 123 9.31 27.15 -22.26
N CYS A 124 8.98 28.25 -22.96
CA CYS A 124 7.59 28.73 -23.03
C CYS A 124 6.67 27.71 -23.73
N PRO A 125 5.59 27.23 -23.09
CA PRO A 125 4.68 26.26 -23.69
C PRO A 125 3.64 26.90 -24.62
N VAL A 126 3.66 28.23 -24.79
CA VAL A 126 2.66 29.00 -25.55
C VAL A 126 3.34 29.81 -26.65
N SER A 127 2.81 29.72 -27.87
CA SER A 127 3.32 30.51 -29.01
C SER A 127 2.79 31.95 -29.00
N PRO A 128 3.62 32.96 -29.32
CA PRO A 128 3.17 34.34 -29.43
C PRO A 128 2.27 34.57 -30.65
N PRO A 129 1.31 35.51 -30.57
CA PRO A 129 0.59 36.02 -31.74
C PRO A 129 1.53 36.64 -32.78
N SER A 130 1.12 36.64 -34.05
CA SER A 130 1.88 37.31 -35.12
C SER A 130 1.99 38.81 -34.81
N SER A 131 3.21 39.35 -34.83
CA SER A 131 3.58 40.74 -34.48
C SER A 131 3.67 41.09 -32.98
N PHE A 132 3.58 40.12 -32.08
CA PHE A 132 3.78 40.38 -30.64
C PHE A 132 5.25 40.78 -30.33
N PRO A 133 5.51 41.86 -29.56
CA PRO A 133 6.85 42.31 -29.19
C PRO A 133 7.44 41.43 -28.06
N ARG A 134 7.86 40.21 -28.41
CA ARG A 134 8.31 39.18 -27.45
C ARG A 134 9.57 39.57 -26.66
N ASP A 135 10.41 40.45 -27.20
CA ASP A 135 11.69 40.83 -26.59
C ASP A 135 11.58 42.12 -25.75
N ASP A 136 10.37 42.68 -25.63
CA ASP A 136 10.10 43.90 -24.86
C ASP A 136 9.59 43.61 -23.45
N GLU A 137 9.84 44.55 -22.54
CA GLU A 137 9.18 44.59 -21.24
C GLU A 137 7.76 45.18 -21.40
N LEU A 138 6.76 44.46 -20.90
CA LEU A 138 5.34 44.76 -21.16
C LEU A 138 4.52 44.84 -19.88
N HIS A 139 3.38 45.52 -19.99
CA HIS A 139 2.37 45.69 -18.96
C HIS A 139 1.16 44.81 -19.28
N PHE A 140 0.88 43.82 -18.43
CA PHE A 140 -0.29 42.96 -18.52
C PHE A 140 -1.31 43.40 -17.48
N GLU A 141 -2.35 44.10 -17.92
CA GLU A 141 -3.48 44.45 -17.08
C GLU A 141 -4.48 43.30 -17.07
N ILE A 142 -4.75 42.75 -15.88
CA ILE A 142 -5.61 41.59 -15.70
C ILE A 142 -6.77 41.99 -14.80
N GLU A 143 -8.00 41.69 -15.23
CA GLU A 143 -9.19 41.67 -14.36
C GLU A 143 -9.56 40.21 -14.09
N MET A 144 -9.44 39.78 -12.83
CA MET A 144 -9.89 38.46 -12.38
C MET A 144 -11.42 38.47 -12.26
N ILE A 145 -12.13 37.79 -13.17
CA ILE A 145 -13.59 37.75 -13.18
C ILE A 145 -14.11 36.77 -12.13
N ASP A 146 -13.60 35.53 -12.15
CA ASP A 146 -13.99 34.50 -11.21
C ASP A 146 -12.96 33.35 -11.20
N PHE A 147 -13.02 32.51 -10.16
CA PHE A 147 -12.32 31.23 -10.15
C PHE A 147 -13.09 30.16 -9.39
N SER A 148 -12.91 28.89 -9.79
CA SER A 148 -13.66 27.76 -9.24
C SER A 148 -12.88 26.44 -9.35
N LYS A 149 -13.16 25.50 -8.44
CA LYS A 149 -12.52 24.18 -8.40
C LYS A 149 -13.02 23.31 -9.55
N VAL A 150 -12.12 22.83 -10.39
CA VAL A 150 -12.46 21.86 -11.44
C VAL A 150 -12.49 20.46 -10.83
N VAL A 151 -13.66 19.81 -10.87
CA VAL A 151 -13.84 18.46 -10.31
C VAL A 151 -13.65 17.39 -11.39
N SER A 152 -14.12 17.62 -12.61
CA SER A 152 -13.87 16.74 -13.77
C SER A 152 -12.99 17.42 -14.82
N ASP A 153 -12.07 16.67 -15.43
CA ASP A 153 -11.09 17.21 -16.38
C ASP A 153 -11.70 17.85 -17.64
N ASP A 154 -12.89 17.39 -18.02
CA ASP A 154 -13.69 17.91 -19.13
C ASP A 154 -14.57 19.12 -18.76
N LEU A 155 -14.43 19.65 -17.54
CA LEU A 155 -15.20 20.76 -16.99
C LEU A 155 -16.71 20.49 -16.85
N GLY A 156 -17.16 19.24 -17.01
CA GLY A 156 -18.56 18.88 -16.82
C GLY A 156 -19.01 18.89 -15.36
N VAL A 157 -18.08 18.92 -14.40
CA VAL A 157 -18.33 19.12 -12.97
C VAL A 157 -17.39 20.20 -12.44
N ILE A 158 -17.96 21.29 -11.96
CA ILE A 158 -17.23 22.43 -11.38
C ILE A 158 -17.82 22.75 -10.01
N LYS A 159 -16.98 22.94 -9.01
CA LYS A 159 -17.39 23.34 -7.65
C LYS A 159 -16.95 24.78 -7.37
N LYS A 160 -17.88 25.59 -6.88
CA LYS A 160 -17.61 26.93 -6.36
C LYS A 160 -17.92 26.95 -4.87
N VAL A 161 -16.88 27.12 -4.06
CA VAL A 161 -17.02 27.24 -2.60
C VAL A 161 -17.72 28.56 -2.27
N ILE A 162 -18.72 28.50 -1.40
CA ILE A 162 -19.41 29.65 -0.79
C ILE A 162 -18.80 29.91 0.59
N ASP A 163 -18.82 28.87 1.44
CA ASP A 163 -18.26 28.89 2.79
C ASP A 163 -17.30 27.70 2.93
N GLU A 164 -16.10 27.97 3.44
CA GLU A 164 -15.09 26.94 3.70
C GLU A 164 -15.56 25.99 4.80
N GLY A 165 -15.30 24.69 4.61
CA GLY A 165 -15.58 23.69 5.64
C GLY A 165 -14.47 23.58 6.68
N GLN A 166 -14.63 22.58 7.55
CA GLN A 166 -13.72 22.26 8.64
C GLN A 166 -13.02 20.93 8.42
N GLY A 167 -11.75 20.87 8.85
CA GLY A 167 -10.91 19.68 8.71
C GLY A 167 -10.39 19.48 7.29
N TRP A 168 -9.81 18.32 7.04
CA TRP A 168 -9.13 17.99 5.77
C TRP A 168 -9.69 16.74 5.09
N GLU A 169 -10.55 15.97 5.76
CA GLU A 169 -11.15 14.75 5.21
C GLU A 169 -12.36 15.12 4.33
N SER A 170 -12.50 14.44 3.20
CA SER A 170 -13.66 14.51 2.32
C SER A 170 -14.33 13.14 2.20
N PRO A 171 -15.64 13.07 1.90
CA PRO A 171 -16.34 11.81 1.82
C PRO A 171 -15.90 11.01 0.59
N ARG A 172 -15.78 9.70 0.75
CA ARG A 172 -15.38 8.74 -0.29
C ARG A 172 -16.18 7.47 -0.16
N GLU A 173 -16.20 6.63 -1.18
CA GLU A 173 -16.89 5.33 -1.10
C GLU A 173 -16.33 4.47 0.06
N PRO A 174 -17.17 3.83 0.90
CA PRO A 174 -18.65 3.86 0.96
C PRO A 174 -19.21 4.73 2.11
N TYR A 175 -18.71 5.96 2.29
CA TYR A 175 -19.12 6.85 3.39
C TYR A 175 -20.58 7.27 3.26
N GLU A 176 -21.23 7.41 4.41
CA GLU A 176 -22.59 7.92 4.51
C GLU A 176 -22.54 9.44 4.66
N VAL A 177 -23.26 10.16 3.80
CA VAL A 177 -23.28 11.62 3.71
C VAL A 177 -24.64 12.16 4.14
N LYS A 178 -24.62 13.26 4.90
CA LYS A 178 -25.78 14.05 5.26
C LYS A 178 -25.59 15.49 4.76
N ALA A 179 -26.44 15.95 3.84
CA ALA A 179 -26.29 17.26 3.21
C ALA A 179 -27.63 17.94 2.91
N TRP A 180 -27.68 19.27 3.05
CA TRP A 180 -28.74 20.06 2.43
C TRP A 180 -28.44 20.24 0.96
N ILE A 181 -29.43 19.97 0.10
CA ILE A 181 -29.26 20.05 -1.35
C ILE A 181 -30.48 20.77 -1.92
N SER A 182 -30.21 21.81 -2.70
CA SER A 182 -31.20 22.43 -3.58
C SER A 182 -30.63 22.51 -4.99
N ALA A 183 -31.50 22.60 -6.00
CA ALA A 183 -31.07 22.55 -7.39
C ALA A 183 -31.89 23.48 -8.29
N LYS A 184 -31.22 24.09 -9.25
CA LYS A 184 -31.81 24.90 -10.31
C LYS A 184 -31.13 24.63 -11.65
N THR A 185 -31.82 24.85 -12.75
CA THR A 185 -31.24 24.77 -14.09
C THR A 185 -30.31 25.96 -14.38
N GLY A 186 -29.56 25.90 -15.48
CA GLY A 186 -28.71 27.02 -15.94
C GLY A 186 -29.47 28.34 -16.20
N ASP A 187 -30.75 28.28 -16.51
CA ASP A 187 -31.68 29.42 -16.67
C ASP A 187 -32.40 29.81 -15.35
N ASP A 188 -31.84 29.42 -14.20
CA ASP A 188 -32.32 29.74 -12.84
C ASP A 188 -33.72 29.19 -12.48
N LYS A 189 -34.24 28.21 -13.24
CA LYS A 189 -35.49 27.53 -12.89
C LYS A 189 -35.24 26.52 -11.79
N VAL A 190 -35.90 26.67 -10.64
CA VAL A 190 -35.79 25.76 -9.50
C VAL A 190 -36.31 24.36 -9.87
N ILE A 191 -35.47 23.35 -9.65
CA ILE A 191 -35.77 21.92 -9.85
C ILE A 191 -36.05 21.24 -8.51
N LEU A 192 -35.21 21.55 -7.51
CA LEU A 192 -35.33 21.05 -6.15
C LEU A 192 -35.27 22.25 -5.20
N SER A 193 -36.37 22.50 -4.49
CA SER A 193 -36.38 23.48 -3.42
C SER A 193 -35.68 22.92 -2.17
N PRO A 194 -35.15 23.79 -1.28
CA PRO A 194 -34.70 23.36 0.04
C PRO A 194 -35.85 22.62 0.74
N LYS A 195 -35.69 21.32 1.01
CA LYS A 195 -36.73 20.54 1.70
C LYS A 195 -36.92 21.13 3.10
N GLN A 196 -38.16 21.52 3.42
CA GLN A 196 -38.54 21.80 4.80
C GLN A 196 -38.56 20.47 5.58
N GLY A 197 -37.61 20.28 6.49
CA GLY A 197 -37.68 19.22 7.50
C GLY A 197 -36.40 18.42 7.68
N GLU A 198 -35.83 17.84 6.61
CA GLU A 198 -34.70 16.91 6.74
C GLU A 198 -33.69 16.99 5.58
N PRO A 199 -32.38 16.92 5.87
CA PRO A 199 -31.34 16.86 4.86
C PRO A 199 -31.32 15.50 4.17
N TYR A 200 -30.75 15.47 2.97
CA TYR A 200 -30.54 14.22 2.23
C TYR A 200 -29.52 13.35 2.95
N PHE A 201 -29.80 12.06 3.02
CA PHE A 201 -28.90 11.04 3.57
C PHE A 201 -28.70 9.94 2.52
N PHE A 202 -27.45 9.68 2.14
CA PHE A 202 -27.10 8.71 1.10
C PHE A 202 -25.67 8.20 1.26
N THR A 203 -25.32 7.12 0.57
CA THR A 203 -23.97 6.53 0.58
C THR A 203 -23.24 6.86 -0.72
N ILE A 204 -22.03 7.41 -0.63
CA ILE A 204 -21.15 7.62 -1.79
C ILE A 204 -20.87 6.25 -2.46
N GLY A 205 -20.97 6.18 -3.78
CA GLY A 205 -20.75 4.96 -4.59
C GLY A 205 -22.00 4.11 -4.82
N LYS A 206 -23.14 4.41 -4.17
CA LYS A 206 -24.40 3.68 -4.39
C LYS A 206 -25.27 4.26 -5.50
N SER A 207 -24.81 5.32 -6.19
CA SER A 207 -25.57 6.00 -7.25
C SER A 207 -26.95 6.47 -6.78
N GLU A 208 -27.07 6.84 -5.49
CA GLU A 208 -28.31 7.32 -4.90
C GLU A 208 -28.64 8.77 -5.33
N VAL A 209 -27.60 9.49 -5.77
CA VAL A 209 -27.66 10.85 -6.36
C VAL A 209 -26.91 10.86 -7.70
N PRO A 210 -27.07 11.91 -8.55
CA PRO A 210 -26.40 12.00 -9.84
C PRO A 210 -24.89 12.00 -9.67
N LYS A 211 -24.20 11.30 -10.57
CA LYS A 211 -22.75 11.09 -10.50
C LYS A 211 -21.97 12.39 -10.34
N GLY A 212 -22.32 13.45 -11.08
CA GLY A 212 -21.61 14.73 -10.99
C GLY A 212 -21.79 15.43 -9.65
N LEU A 213 -22.97 15.30 -9.03
CA LEU A 213 -23.22 15.83 -7.69
C LEU A 213 -22.39 15.07 -6.65
N GLU A 214 -22.36 13.74 -6.76
CA GLU A 214 -21.54 12.89 -5.89
C GLU A 214 -20.04 13.24 -6.00
N MET A 215 -19.54 13.42 -7.22
CA MET A 215 -18.17 13.86 -7.47
C MET A 215 -17.86 15.21 -6.82
N GLY A 216 -18.77 16.18 -6.94
CA GLY A 216 -18.60 17.48 -6.31
C GLY A 216 -18.56 17.39 -4.77
N ILE A 217 -19.50 16.64 -4.17
CA ILE A 217 -19.55 16.38 -2.72
C ILE A 217 -18.32 15.63 -2.23
N GLY A 218 -17.76 14.72 -3.02
CA GLY A 218 -16.52 14.01 -2.71
C GLY A 218 -15.29 14.92 -2.56
N THR A 219 -15.38 16.18 -3.00
CA THR A 219 -14.35 17.20 -2.80
C THR A 219 -14.64 18.17 -1.66
N MET A 220 -15.78 18.01 -0.98
CA MET A 220 -16.20 18.91 0.10
C MET A 220 -15.70 18.43 1.46
N THR A 221 -15.40 19.38 2.34
CA THR A 221 -15.08 19.13 3.76
C THR A 221 -16.32 19.32 4.63
N ARG A 222 -16.28 18.87 5.90
CA ARG A 222 -17.45 18.99 6.79
C ARG A 222 -17.85 20.44 6.97
N GLU A 223 -19.15 20.71 6.99
CA GLU A 223 -19.76 22.06 7.06
C GLU A 223 -19.47 22.97 5.85
N GLU A 224 -18.78 22.48 4.81
CA GLU A 224 -18.56 23.26 3.60
C GLU A 224 -19.89 23.56 2.89
N LYS A 225 -20.02 24.80 2.42
CA LYS A 225 -21.12 25.22 1.56
C LYS A 225 -20.60 25.55 0.16
N ALA A 226 -21.20 24.99 -0.87
CA ALA A 226 -20.74 25.18 -2.25
C ALA A 226 -21.88 25.14 -3.27
N VAL A 227 -21.65 25.72 -4.44
CA VAL A 227 -22.43 25.46 -5.66
C VAL A 227 -21.67 24.48 -6.55
N ILE A 228 -22.31 23.39 -6.94
CA ILE A 228 -21.77 22.39 -7.86
C ILE A 228 -22.53 22.49 -9.18
N TYR A 229 -21.82 22.84 -10.24
CA TYR A 229 -22.32 22.92 -11.61
C TYR A 229 -22.08 21.58 -12.29
N VAL A 230 -23.13 20.98 -12.85
CA VAL A 230 -23.08 19.64 -13.44
C VAL A 230 -23.74 19.64 -14.82
N THR A 231 -23.00 19.24 -15.85
CA THR A 231 -23.51 19.10 -17.22
C THR A 231 -24.18 17.74 -17.44
N ASN A 232 -25.00 17.66 -18.49
CA ASN A 232 -25.86 16.50 -18.81
C ASN A 232 -25.19 15.12 -18.73
N GLN A 233 -23.93 15.00 -19.15
CA GLN A 233 -23.17 13.74 -19.18
C GLN A 233 -22.89 13.17 -17.78
N TYR A 234 -23.02 14.01 -16.74
CA TYR A 234 -22.86 13.63 -15.32
C TYR A 234 -24.18 13.67 -14.53
N LEU A 235 -25.30 14.02 -15.18
CA LEU A 235 -26.66 14.00 -14.60
C LEU A 235 -27.30 12.62 -14.78
N THR A 236 -26.75 11.61 -14.09
CA THR A 236 -27.24 10.23 -14.14
C THR A 236 -28.60 10.09 -13.43
N GLU A 237 -29.36 9.06 -13.83
CA GLU A 237 -30.56 8.66 -13.12
C GLU A 237 -30.21 8.27 -11.68
N SER A 238 -31.05 8.69 -10.72
CA SER A 238 -30.83 8.40 -9.31
C SER A 238 -32.15 8.35 -8.53
N PRO A 239 -32.26 7.51 -7.50
CA PRO A 239 -33.50 7.33 -6.74
C PRO A 239 -33.88 8.56 -5.89
N LEU A 240 -32.91 9.35 -5.41
CA LEU A 240 -33.19 10.51 -4.55
C LEU A 240 -33.48 11.79 -5.33
N MET A 241 -33.08 11.87 -6.61
CA MET A 241 -33.37 13.01 -7.47
C MET A 241 -33.40 12.67 -8.95
N SER A 242 -34.45 13.16 -9.62
CA SER A 242 -34.64 13.00 -11.07
C SER A 242 -34.30 14.30 -11.79
N VAL A 243 -33.08 14.38 -12.33
CA VAL A 243 -32.54 15.55 -13.06
C VAL A 243 -32.05 15.22 -14.47
N VAL A 244 -32.39 14.02 -14.97
CA VAL A 244 -31.99 13.53 -16.29
C VAL A 244 -32.66 14.33 -17.40
N GLY A 245 -31.95 14.54 -18.51
CA GLY A 245 -32.46 15.24 -19.71
C GLY A 245 -32.31 16.76 -19.67
N LEU A 246 -31.74 17.31 -18.58
CA LEU A 246 -31.36 18.71 -18.49
C LEU A 246 -29.94 18.93 -19.05
N GLU A 247 -29.68 20.09 -19.62
CA GLU A 247 -28.36 20.43 -20.18
C GLU A 247 -27.32 20.69 -19.08
N GLU A 248 -27.72 21.46 -18.07
CA GLU A 248 -26.89 21.83 -16.92
C GLU A 248 -27.77 22.05 -15.69
N VAL A 249 -27.27 21.61 -14.52
CA VAL A 249 -27.89 21.83 -13.21
C VAL A 249 -26.87 22.42 -12.24
N GLN A 250 -27.32 23.42 -11.48
CA GLN A 250 -26.59 24.05 -10.39
C GLN A 250 -27.16 23.52 -9.07
N PHE A 251 -26.34 22.79 -8.31
CA PHE A 251 -26.68 22.29 -6.98
C PHE A 251 -26.07 23.20 -5.92
N GLU A 252 -26.88 23.82 -5.08
CA GLU A 252 -26.38 24.44 -3.84
C GLU A 252 -26.40 23.38 -2.74
N VAL A 253 -25.22 23.11 -2.18
CA VAL A 253 -24.98 22.05 -1.21
C VAL A 253 -24.37 22.62 0.06
N GLU A 254 -24.90 22.21 1.21
CA GLU A 254 -24.28 22.38 2.52
C GLU A 254 -24.01 20.99 3.10
N LEU A 255 -22.72 20.61 3.18
CA LEU A 255 -22.32 19.30 3.66
C LEU A 255 -22.31 19.29 5.19
N ILE A 256 -23.42 18.86 5.80
CA ILE A 256 -23.59 18.89 7.26
C ILE A 256 -22.59 17.95 7.93
N HIS A 257 -22.55 16.69 7.48
CA HIS A 257 -21.73 15.66 8.10
C HIS A 257 -21.51 14.50 7.14
N PHE A 258 -20.45 13.74 7.38
CA PHE A 258 -20.30 12.41 6.82
C PHE A 258 -19.68 11.45 7.84
N THR A 259 -20.15 10.21 7.75
CA THR A 259 -19.78 9.09 8.60
C THR A 259 -18.80 8.22 7.84
N GLN A 260 -17.59 8.02 8.40
CA GLN A 260 -16.63 7.08 7.83
C GLN A 260 -17.19 5.65 7.98
N VAL A 261 -17.39 5.00 6.83
CA VAL A 261 -17.74 3.58 6.75
C VAL A 261 -16.60 2.86 6.02
N ARG A 262 -16.16 1.73 6.57
CA ARG A 262 -15.09 0.92 5.99
C ARG A 262 -15.56 -0.53 5.87
N ASP A 263 -15.43 -1.05 4.67
CA ASP A 263 -15.47 -2.50 4.42
C ASP A 263 -14.08 -3.07 4.71
N MET A 264 -14.01 -3.92 5.73
CA MET A 264 -12.76 -4.45 6.26
C MET A 264 -12.24 -5.64 5.45
N LEU A 265 -13.10 -6.30 4.67
CA LEU A 265 -12.78 -7.49 3.88
C LEU A 265 -12.84 -7.21 2.37
N GLY A 266 -13.52 -6.14 1.96
CA GLY A 266 -13.79 -5.81 0.56
C GLY A 266 -14.93 -6.63 -0.06
N ASP A 267 -15.67 -7.40 0.75
CA ASP A 267 -16.80 -8.24 0.34
C ASP A 267 -18.15 -7.77 0.92
N GLY A 268 -18.15 -6.64 1.64
CA GLY A 268 -19.32 -6.02 2.26
C GLY A 268 -19.80 -6.69 3.54
N ARG A 269 -19.15 -7.75 4.04
CA ARG A 269 -19.66 -8.53 5.19
C ARG A 269 -19.20 -8.00 6.55
N LEU A 270 -17.96 -7.50 6.66
CA LEU A 270 -17.42 -6.90 7.88
C LEU A 270 -17.31 -5.39 7.72
N ILE A 271 -18.25 -4.66 8.31
CA ILE A 271 -18.38 -3.21 8.14
C ILE A 271 -18.07 -2.51 9.47
N LYS A 272 -17.16 -1.54 9.45
CA LYS A 272 -16.90 -0.60 10.55
C LYS A 272 -17.50 0.75 10.19
N ARG A 273 -18.43 1.27 11.00
CA ARG A 273 -19.03 2.60 10.90
C ARG A 273 -18.58 3.47 12.09
N ARG A 274 -17.91 4.59 11.83
CA ARG A 274 -17.42 5.52 12.88
C ARG A 274 -18.57 6.40 13.38
N LEU A 275 -19.00 6.19 14.63
CA LEU A 275 -20.10 6.96 15.26
C LEU A 275 -19.60 8.25 15.91
N CYS A 276 -18.43 8.22 16.53
CA CYS A 276 -17.79 9.38 17.14
C CYS A 276 -16.32 9.40 16.74
N ASP A 277 -15.79 10.55 16.37
CA ASP A 277 -14.38 10.67 16.00
C ASP A 277 -13.49 10.55 17.25
N GLY A 278 -12.38 9.83 17.12
CA GLY A 278 -11.31 9.83 18.11
C GLY A 278 -10.38 11.03 17.97
N LYS A 279 -9.39 11.11 18.85
CA LYS A 279 -8.35 12.14 18.86
C LYS A 279 -7.03 11.56 18.36
N GLY A 280 -6.33 12.34 17.52
CA GLY A 280 -5.04 11.97 16.96
C GLY A 280 -5.03 12.01 15.43
N GLU A 281 -3.86 11.77 14.85
CA GLU A 281 -3.64 11.70 13.41
C GLU A 281 -3.71 10.26 12.93
N PHE A 282 -4.70 9.94 12.11
CA PHE A 282 -4.76 8.65 11.43
C PHE A 282 -3.75 8.61 10.27
N PRO A 283 -2.96 7.53 10.09
CA PRO A 283 -2.93 6.28 10.87
C PRO A 283 -1.85 6.24 11.97
N MET A 284 -1.17 7.35 12.25
CA MET A 284 -0.02 7.40 13.16
C MET A 284 -0.38 7.11 14.61
N ASP A 285 -1.55 7.59 15.05
CA ASP A 285 -2.05 7.43 16.41
C ASP A 285 -3.02 6.24 16.55
N CYS A 286 -2.99 5.29 15.61
CA CYS A 286 -3.73 4.04 15.72
C CYS A 286 -2.92 2.97 16.46
N PRO A 287 -3.58 2.01 17.14
CA PRO A 287 -2.87 0.93 17.81
C PRO A 287 -2.07 0.05 16.85
N LEU A 288 -0.79 -0.15 17.17
CA LEU A 288 0.09 -1.08 16.47
C LEU A 288 -0.10 -2.52 16.97
N GLN A 289 0.48 -3.47 16.24
CA GLN A 289 0.59 -4.87 16.67
C GLN A 289 1.25 -4.95 18.06
N ASP A 290 0.72 -5.82 18.93
CA ASP A 290 1.16 -6.02 20.31
C ASP A 290 0.92 -4.84 21.28
N SER A 291 0.18 -3.81 20.87
CA SER A 291 -0.26 -2.74 21.78
C SER A 291 -1.24 -3.28 22.82
N LEU A 292 -1.11 -2.83 24.07
CA LEU A 292 -2.09 -3.09 25.11
C LEU A 292 -3.27 -2.14 24.92
N LEU A 293 -4.41 -2.69 24.52
CA LEU A 293 -5.64 -1.96 24.23
C LEU A 293 -6.53 -1.87 25.47
N ARG A 294 -7.15 -0.71 25.70
CA ARG A 294 -8.21 -0.53 26.69
C ARG A 294 -9.49 -0.10 26.00
N ILE A 295 -10.53 -0.91 26.10
CA ILE A 295 -11.77 -0.64 25.39
C ILE A 295 -13.00 -0.88 26.25
N HIS A 296 -14.08 -0.19 25.90
CA HIS A 296 -15.41 -0.64 26.24
C HIS A 296 -16.12 -1.10 24.99
N TYR A 297 -16.95 -2.13 25.12
CA TYR A 297 -17.84 -2.53 24.04
C TYR A 297 -19.17 -3.06 24.55
N LYS A 298 -20.15 -2.99 23.65
CA LYS A 298 -21.48 -3.57 23.77
C LYS A 298 -21.72 -4.47 22.57
N GLY A 299 -21.94 -5.76 22.83
CA GLY A 299 -22.21 -6.77 21.82
C GLY A 299 -23.70 -7.07 21.71
N MET A 300 -24.21 -7.02 20.48
CA MET A 300 -25.61 -7.22 20.14
C MET A 300 -25.74 -8.26 19.03
N LEU A 301 -26.81 -9.06 19.07
CA LEU A 301 -27.19 -9.87 17.92
C LEU A 301 -27.73 -8.95 16.82
N LEU A 302 -27.37 -9.23 15.56
CA LEU A 302 -27.95 -8.55 14.41
C LEU A 302 -29.34 -9.13 14.09
N ASN A 303 -30.29 -8.92 15.00
CA ASN A 303 -31.71 -9.27 14.87
C ASN A 303 -32.58 -8.00 15.01
N GLU A 304 -33.89 -8.13 14.80
CA GLU A 304 -34.82 -6.99 14.89
C GLU A 304 -34.80 -6.31 16.27
N GLU A 305 -34.59 -7.09 17.33
CA GLU A 305 -34.58 -6.60 18.73
C GLU A 305 -33.22 -6.04 19.18
N LYS A 306 -32.16 -6.20 18.38
CA LYS A 306 -30.75 -5.93 18.74
C LYS A 306 -30.38 -6.46 20.13
N THR A 307 -30.72 -7.72 20.40
CA THR A 307 -30.56 -8.33 21.72
C THR A 307 -29.11 -8.21 22.21
N VAL A 308 -28.90 -7.52 23.34
CA VAL A 308 -27.58 -7.34 23.96
C VAL A 308 -27.18 -8.63 24.67
N PHE A 309 -26.00 -9.15 24.36
CA PHE A 309 -25.44 -10.31 25.06
C PHE A 309 -24.25 -9.98 25.96
N ILE A 310 -23.68 -8.78 25.81
CA ILE A 310 -22.62 -8.24 26.69
C ILE A 310 -22.56 -6.72 26.58
N ASP A 311 -22.34 -6.04 27.71
CA ASP A 311 -21.97 -4.63 27.79
C ASP A 311 -20.93 -4.46 28.89
N THR A 312 -19.68 -4.23 28.52
CA THR A 312 -18.57 -4.09 29.48
C THR A 312 -18.76 -2.97 30.50
N ARG A 313 -19.57 -1.94 30.23
CA ARG A 313 -19.83 -0.90 31.23
C ARG A 313 -20.75 -1.37 32.35
N ILE A 314 -21.56 -2.39 32.07
CA ILE A 314 -22.55 -2.94 33.00
C ILE A 314 -22.05 -4.26 33.57
N ASP A 315 -21.66 -5.19 32.70
CA ASP A 315 -21.34 -6.58 33.05
C ASP A 315 -19.93 -6.76 33.64
N ASN A 316 -19.06 -5.75 33.52
CA ASN A 316 -17.68 -5.79 34.03
C ASN A 316 -17.42 -4.72 35.09
N ASP A 317 -18.44 -4.35 35.88
CA ASP A 317 -18.35 -3.33 36.94
C ASP A 317 -17.75 -1.99 36.46
N GLY A 318 -18.02 -1.62 35.21
CA GLY A 318 -17.47 -0.43 34.57
C GLY A 318 -15.97 -0.51 34.22
N GLN A 319 -15.31 -1.66 34.42
CA GLN A 319 -13.92 -1.84 34.02
C GLN A 319 -13.82 -2.10 32.51
N PRO A 320 -12.84 -1.50 31.81
CA PRO A 320 -12.62 -1.79 30.41
C PRO A 320 -12.09 -3.21 30.21
N LEU A 321 -12.32 -3.75 29.02
CA LEU A 321 -11.59 -4.93 28.57
C LEU A 321 -10.17 -4.50 28.19
N GLU A 322 -9.18 -5.15 28.80
CA GLU A 322 -7.77 -4.97 28.45
C GLU A 322 -7.23 -6.21 27.75
N PHE A 323 -6.60 -6.02 26.59
CA PHE A 323 -5.92 -7.12 25.89
C PHE A 323 -4.82 -6.59 24.97
N SER A 324 -3.79 -7.40 24.74
CA SER A 324 -2.75 -7.09 23.75
C SER A 324 -3.22 -7.50 22.35
N SER A 325 -3.11 -6.59 21.38
CA SER A 325 -3.41 -6.92 19.98
C SER A 325 -2.47 -8.04 19.49
N GLY A 326 -2.95 -8.87 18.57
CA GLY A 326 -2.15 -9.97 18.02
C GLY A 326 -2.04 -11.22 18.87
N GLU A 327 -2.78 -11.30 19.98
CA GLU A 327 -2.77 -12.46 20.87
C GLU A 327 -3.99 -13.38 20.72
N GLY A 328 -4.89 -13.03 19.79
CA GLY A 328 -6.10 -13.79 19.50
C GLY A 328 -6.98 -13.97 20.74
N LEU A 329 -7.08 -12.92 21.56
CA LEU A 329 -7.86 -12.86 22.81
C LEU A 329 -9.29 -12.35 22.61
N VAL A 330 -9.58 -11.82 21.42
CA VAL A 330 -10.91 -11.37 20.99
C VAL A 330 -11.19 -11.92 19.58
N PRO A 331 -12.44 -11.88 19.10
CA PRO A 331 -12.75 -12.23 17.71
C PRO A 331 -11.92 -11.46 16.69
N GLU A 332 -11.59 -12.09 15.56
CA GLU A 332 -10.71 -11.51 14.54
C GLU A 332 -11.29 -10.23 13.95
N GLY A 333 -12.57 -10.24 13.56
CA GLY A 333 -13.23 -9.05 13.01
C GLY A 333 -13.32 -7.88 14.00
N PHE A 334 -13.40 -8.20 15.30
CA PHE A 334 -13.37 -7.21 16.37
C PHE A 334 -12.00 -6.53 16.45
N GLU A 335 -10.92 -7.32 16.54
CA GLU A 335 -9.55 -6.80 16.62
C GLU A 335 -9.17 -5.98 15.38
N MET A 336 -9.52 -6.46 14.19
CA MET A 336 -9.28 -5.76 12.91
C MET A 336 -9.85 -4.35 12.93
N CYS A 337 -11.06 -4.18 13.48
CA CYS A 337 -11.73 -2.88 13.55
C CYS A 337 -11.09 -1.96 14.60
N VAL A 338 -10.78 -2.48 15.78
CA VAL A 338 -10.17 -1.70 16.88
C VAL A 338 -8.80 -1.15 16.50
N ARG A 339 -8.00 -1.91 15.74
CA ARG A 339 -6.70 -1.44 15.24
C ARG A 339 -6.77 -0.25 14.29
N LEU A 340 -7.95 0.06 13.75
CA LEU A 340 -8.19 1.21 12.89
C LEU A 340 -8.98 2.31 13.60
N MET A 341 -8.99 2.29 14.93
CA MET A 341 -9.63 3.33 15.74
C MET A 341 -8.59 4.30 16.28
N LEU A 342 -8.98 5.54 16.47
CA LEU A 342 -8.24 6.52 17.27
C LEU A 342 -8.71 6.48 18.73
N PRO A 343 -7.87 6.85 19.71
CA PRO A 343 -8.30 7.02 21.10
C PRO A 343 -9.51 7.94 21.23
N GLY A 344 -10.52 7.52 21.99
CA GLY A 344 -11.83 8.17 22.12
C GLY A 344 -12.81 7.91 20.98
N GLU A 345 -12.43 7.19 19.93
CA GLU A 345 -13.33 6.84 18.84
C GLU A 345 -14.41 5.86 19.32
N VAL A 346 -15.64 6.06 18.86
CA VAL A 346 -16.73 5.08 18.99
C VAL A 346 -17.11 4.58 17.60
N ALA A 347 -17.13 3.27 17.41
CA ALA A 347 -17.46 2.63 16.15
C ALA A 347 -18.50 1.52 16.31
N LEU A 348 -19.41 1.42 15.35
CA LEU A 348 -20.33 0.31 15.19
C LEU A 348 -19.77 -0.68 14.18
N VAL A 349 -19.60 -1.93 14.57
CA VAL A 349 -19.01 -2.98 13.75
C VAL A 349 -20.05 -4.06 13.49
N THR A 350 -20.46 -4.23 12.24
CA THR A 350 -21.29 -5.35 11.79
C THR A 350 -20.39 -6.47 11.29
N CYS A 351 -20.46 -7.65 11.90
CA CYS A 351 -19.50 -8.72 11.72
C CYS A 351 -20.18 -10.06 11.36
N PRO A 352 -19.67 -10.80 10.36
CA PRO A 352 -20.18 -12.12 10.03
C PRO A 352 -19.70 -13.19 11.02
N PRO A 353 -20.39 -14.34 11.10
CA PRO A 353 -20.15 -15.35 12.14
C PRO A 353 -18.71 -15.90 12.14
N ASP A 354 -18.12 -16.07 10.96
CA ASP A 354 -16.78 -16.62 10.73
C ASP A 354 -15.62 -15.69 11.15
N TYR A 355 -15.92 -14.41 11.39
CA TYR A 355 -15.03 -13.39 11.96
C TYR A 355 -15.45 -12.96 13.38
N ALA A 356 -16.59 -13.46 13.85
CA ALA A 356 -17.10 -13.30 15.21
C ALA A 356 -16.87 -14.56 16.05
N TYR A 357 -17.93 -15.31 16.37
CA TYR A 357 -17.89 -16.37 17.37
C TYR A 357 -17.93 -17.80 16.82
N ASP A 358 -17.89 -18.03 15.50
CA ASP A 358 -17.82 -19.41 14.96
C ASP A 358 -16.41 -20.00 15.03
N LYS A 359 -15.38 -19.16 15.10
CA LYS A 359 -13.97 -19.55 15.29
C LYS A 359 -13.40 -19.09 16.63
N PHE A 360 -14.27 -18.62 17.53
CA PHE A 360 -13.89 -18.07 18.83
C PHE A 360 -14.81 -18.65 19.93
N THR A 361 -14.42 -18.51 21.20
CA THR A 361 -15.27 -18.94 22.31
C THR A 361 -16.58 -18.15 22.32
N ARG A 362 -17.69 -18.85 22.07
CA ARG A 362 -19.03 -18.25 21.94
C ARG A 362 -19.67 -18.00 23.31
N PRO A 363 -20.20 -16.77 23.58
CA PRO A 363 -21.02 -16.52 24.76
C PRO A 363 -22.29 -17.37 24.75
N ALA A 364 -22.81 -17.74 25.94
CA ALA A 364 -23.96 -18.65 26.05
C ALA A 364 -25.24 -18.14 25.35
N ASN A 365 -25.42 -16.82 25.30
CA ASN A 365 -26.60 -16.18 24.70
C ASN A 365 -26.44 -15.86 23.21
N VAL A 366 -25.35 -16.31 22.58
CA VAL A 366 -25.08 -16.10 21.16
C VAL A 366 -25.32 -17.41 20.41
N PRO A 367 -26.24 -17.47 19.43
CA PRO A 367 -26.46 -18.66 18.61
C PRO A 367 -25.29 -18.97 17.66
N GLU A 368 -25.23 -20.22 17.18
CA GLU A 368 -24.32 -20.62 16.09
C GLU A 368 -24.68 -19.92 14.78
N GLY A 369 -23.68 -19.46 14.02
CA GLY A 369 -23.91 -18.75 12.77
C GLY A 369 -24.53 -17.36 12.94
N ALA A 370 -24.51 -16.79 14.14
CA ALA A 370 -25.08 -15.46 14.40
C ALA A 370 -24.21 -14.33 13.86
N HIS A 371 -24.82 -13.40 13.12
CA HIS A 371 -24.22 -12.11 12.81
C HIS A 371 -24.25 -11.22 14.04
N ILE A 372 -23.17 -10.48 14.25
CA ILE A 372 -22.96 -9.68 15.46
C ILE A 372 -22.81 -8.20 15.10
N GLU A 373 -23.35 -7.35 15.95
CA GLU A 373 -23.08 -5.92 15.95
C GLU A 373 -22.36 -5.54 17.26
N TRP A 374 -21.19 -4.91 17.15
CA TRP A 374 -20.47 -4.37 18.31
C TRP A 374 -20.45 -2.86 18.25
N GLU A 375 -20.88 -2.20 19.33
CA GLU A 375 -20.54 -0.80 19.57
C GLU A 375 -19.28 -0.77 20.43
N ILE A 376 -18.17 -0.27 19.89
CA ILE A 376 -16.84 -0.31 20.50
C ILE A 376 -16.36 1.12 20.73
N GLU A 377 -15.90 1.41 21.95
CA GLU A 377 -15.16 2.62 22.30
C GLU A 377 -13.70 2.25 22.58
N LEU A 378 -12.76 2.82 21.83
CA LEU A 378 -11.33 2.72 22.15
C LEU A 378 -10.99 3.81 23.16
N LEU A 379 -10.81 3.46 24.44
CA LEU A 379 -10.44 4.46 25.45
C LEU A 379 -9.00 4.97 25.25
N GLY A 380 -8.11 4.06 24.85
CA GLY A 380 -6.72 4.34 24.59
C GLY A 380 -5.92 3.05 24.48
N PHE A 381 -4.62 3.19 24.29
CA PHE A 381 -3.71 2.06 24.20
C PHE A 381 -2.32 2.44 24.69
N GLU A 382 -1.57 1.44 25.11
CA GLU A 382 -0.15 1.57 25.41
C GLU A 382 0.62 0.83 24.32
N MET A 383 1.46 1.55 23.58
CA MET A 383 2.39 0.91 22.66
C MET A 383 3.36 0.02 23.46
N PRO A 384 3.88 -1.07 22.87
CA PRO A 384 5.02 -1.76 23.44
C PRO A 384 6.13 -0.74 23.72
N LYS A 385 6.79 -0.81 24.90
CA LYS A 385 7.84 0.14 25.30
C LYS A 385 8.85 0.33 24.16
N LEU A 386 8.78 1.48 23.51
CA LEU A 386 9.75 2.01 22.58
C LEU A 386 10.63 2.97 23.39
N ILE A 387 11.95 2.75 23.41
CA ILE A 387 12.88 3.84 23.72
C ILE A 387 13.13 4.54 22.38
N GLU A 388 12.93 5.86 22.34
CA GLU A 388 13.19 6.69 21.16
C GLU A 388 14.60 6.42 20.61
N LEU A 389 14.71 5.64 19.55
CA LEU A 389 15.82 5.80 18.63
C LEU A 389 15.66 7.20 18.04
N GLN A 390 16.67 8.06 18.23
CA GLN A 390 16.78 9.32 17.48
C GLN A 390 16.88 8.98 15.99
N VAL A 391 15.72 8.86 15.33
CA VAL A 391 15.63 8.68 13.90
C VAL A 391 16.00 10.02 13.27
N THR A 392 17.22 10.13 12.74
CA THR A 392 17.59 11.27 11.90
C THR A 392 16.73 11.27 10.62
N GLU A 393 16.36 12.45 10.13
CA GLU A 393 15.46 12.69 8.97
C GLU A 393 15.72 11.82 7.74
N ASP A 394 16.96 11.36 7.54
CA ASP A 394 17.38 10.53 6.40
C ASP A 394 16.73 9.13 6.36
N THR A 395 16.26 8.60 7.49
CA THR A 395 15.67 7.24 7.58
C THR A 395 14.19 7.20 7.17
N TYR A 396 13.50 8.34 7.22
CA TYR A 396 12.08 8.45 6.88
C TYR A 396 11.82 8.43 5.36
N LEU A 397 12.80 8.83 4.54
CA LEU A 397 12.61 9.04 3.10
C LEU A 397 12.71 7.77 2.24
N GLU A 398 13.33 6.68 2.71
CA GLU A 398 13.42 5.42 1.95
C GLU A 398 12.07 4.66 1.88
N PHE A 399 11.11 4.93 2.77
CA PHE A 399 9.84 4.20 2.87
C PHE A 399 8.63 4.86 2.16
N MET A 400 8.82 6.05 1.60
CA MET A 400 7.71 6.93 1.24
C MET A 400 7.20 6.82 -0.20
N PHE A 401 7.70 5.89 -1.02
CA PHE A 401 7.32 5.78 -2.44
C PHE A 401 6.81 4.37 -2.78
N GLU A 402 5.50 4.14 -2.63
CA GLU A 402 4.66 3.35 -3.55
C GLU A 402 3.21 3.32 -3.01
N ASP A 403 2.24 3.61 -3.88
CA ASP A 403 0.82 3.69 -3.53
C ASP A 403 0.21 2.30 -3.26
N ASN A 404 -0.79 2.28 -2.37
CA ASN A 404 -1.65 1.16 -1.96
C ASN A 404 -1.09 0.00 -1.11
N GLU A 405 0.18 0.04 -0.68
CA GLU A 405 0.72 -0.91 0.32
C GLU A 405 0.94 -0.31 1.72
N PHE A 406 0.49 0.92 1.98
CA PHE A 406 0.71 1.59 3.28
C PHE A 406 0.06 0.84 4.46
N LEU A 407 -1.08 0.17 4.23
CA LEU A 407 -1.68 -0.70 5.25
C LEU A 407 -0.87 -1.98 5.47
N SER A 408 -0.21 -2.54 4.45
CA SER A 408 0.68 -3.70 4.61
C SER A 408 1.90 -3.35 5.47
N TYR A 409 2.47 -2.17 5.27
CA TYR A 409 3.62 -1.68 6.05
C TYR A 409 3.26 -1.21 7.46
N LEU A 410 2.03 -0.76 7.73
CA LEU A 410 1.52 -0.58 9.10
C LEU A 410 1.14 -1.91 9.76
N TYR A 411 0.72 -2.92 8.98
CA TYR A 411 0.46 -4.28 9.46
C TYR A 411 1.75 -5.09 9.72
N HIS A 412 2.85 -4.79 9.02
CA HIS A 412 4.17 -5.44 9.15
C HIS A 412 5.26 -4.54 9.71
N GLY A 413 4.95 -3.28 10.02
CA GLY A 413 5.84 -2.32 10.64
C GLY A 413 6.11 -2.74 12.06
N SER A 414 7.08 -3.64 12.24
CA SER A 414 7.69 -3.91 13.53
C SER A 414 8.44 -2.65 13.97
N PHE A 415 7.70 -1.70 14.55
CA PHE A 415 8.28 -0.73 15.46
C PHE A 415 8.93 -1.53 16.60
N PHE A 416 10.26 -1.44 16.64
CA PHE A 416 11.12 -2.29 17.44
C PHE A 416 10.73 -2.20 18.92
N GLN A 417 10.42 -3.34 19.54
CA GLN A 417 10.40 -3.37 20.99
C GLN A 417 11.87 -3.35 21.41
N ASP A 418 12.39 -2.16 21.70
CA ASP A 418 13.82 -2.03 21.83
C ASP A 418 14.29 -2.77 23.09
N TRP A 419 14.95 -3.91 22.87
CA TRP A 419 15.67 -4.60 23.92
C TRP A 419 16.96 -3.85 24.31
N THR A 420 17.30 -2.72 23.66
CA THR A 420 18.41 -1.88 24.10
C THR A 420 18.16 -1.41 25.54
N GLY A 421 19.12 -1.73 26.41
CA GLY A 421 19.05 -1.43 27.83
C GLY A 421 18.68 -2.63 28.72
N LEU A 422 18.22 -3.75 28.16
CA LEU A 422 18.19 -5.02 28.86
C LEU A 422 19.58 -5.66 28.87
N ASP A 423 19.92 -6.34 29.96
CA ASP A 423 21.04 -7.29 29.96
C ASP A 423 20.67 -8.55 29.18
N PHE A 424 21.65 -9.43 28.92
CA PHE A 424 21.41 -10.66 28.16
C PHE A 424 20.31 -11.52 28.80
N GLN A 425 20.24 -11.57 30.13
CA GLN A 425 19.20 -12.33 30.83
C GLN A 425 17.81 -11.74 30.58
N GLY A 426 17.63 -10.43 30.72
CA GLY A 426 16.36 -9.76 30.45
C GLY A 426 15.91 -9.91 28.99
N VAL A 427 16.86 -9.89 28.05
CA VAL A 427 16.63 -10.22 26.64
C VAL A 427 16.05 -11.63 26.48
N MET A 428 16.67 -12.62 27.12
CA MET A 428 16.25 -14.02 27.02
C MET A 428 14.90 -14.26 27.71
N ASP A 429 14.61 -13.55 28.81
CA ASP A 429 13.33 -13.63 29.52
C ASP A 429 12.17 -13.09 28.67
N GLU A 430 12.35 -11.95 27.99
CA GLU A 430 11.35 -11.41 27.07
C GLU A 430 11.18 -12.31 25.81
N ALA A 431 12.29 -12.85 25.29
CA ALA A 431 12.24 -13.84 24.20
C ALA A 431 11.40 -15.06 24.58
N GLU A 432 11.61 -15.59 25.79
CA GLU A 432 10.87 -16.73 26.33
C GLU A 432 9.39 -16.40 26.52
N LYS A 433 9.06 -15.22 27.08
CA LYS A 433 7.69 -14.76 27.23
C LYS A 433 6.95 -14.72 25.88
N ILE A 434 7.52 -14.07 24.86
CA ILE A 434 6.91 -14.01 23.52
C ILE A 434 6.79 -15.42 22.91
N ARG A 435 7.82 -16.26 23.09
CA ARG A 435 7.81 -17.65 22.61
C ARG A 435 6.71 -18.47 23.29
N THR A 436 6.47 -18.29 24.59
CA THR A 436 5.40 -18.99 25.31
C THR A 436 4.01 -18.61 24.79
N THR A 437 3.79 -17.33 24.47
CA THR A 437 2.58 -16.86 23.77
C THR A 437 2.45 -17.52 22.40
N GLY A 438 3.53 -17.57 21.62
CA GLY A 438 3.56 -18.29 20.34
C GLY A 438 3.21 -19.78 20.48
N ASN A 439 3.73 -20.46 21.51
CA ASN A 439 3.43 -21.86 21.78
C ASN A 439 1.96 -22.09 22.16
N ARG A 440 1.37 -21.17 22.94
CA ARG A 440 -0.05 -21.19 23.28
C ARG A 440 -0.89 -21.10 22.00
N LEU A 441 -0.64 -20.08 21.18
CA LEU A 441 -1.32 -19.86 19.90
C LEU A 441 -1.18 -21.07 18.96
N PHE A 442 0.00 -21.68 18.90
CA PHE A 442 0.23 -22.87 18.09
C PHE A 442 -0.63 -24.05 18.55
N LYS A 443 -0.78 -24.26 19.87
CA LYS A 443 -1.64 -25.32 20.43
C LYS A 443 -3.12 -25.05 20.17
N GLU A 444 -3.53 -23.79 20.15
CA GLU A 444 -4.88 -23.34 19.79
C GLU A 444 -5.17 -23.45 18.28
N GLY A 445 -4.18 -23.83 17.46
CA GLY A 445 -4.33 -23.92 16.00
C GLY A 445 -4.24 -22.58 15.26
N LYS A 446 -3.92 -21.48 15.97
CA LYS A 446 -3.74 -20.13 15.40
C LYS A 446 -2.33 -19.96 14.84
N PHE A 447 -2.02 -20.71 13.77
CA PHE A 447 -0.64 -20.85 13.27
C PHE A 447 -0.02 -19.55 12.74
N GLU A 448 -0.79 -18.68 12.09
CA GLU A 448 -0.26 -17.39 11.61
C GLU A 448 0.10 -16.44 12.75
N LEU A 449 -0.74 -16.34 13.78
CA LEU A 449 -0.42 -15.55 14.98
C LEU A 449 0.78 -16.13 15.74
N ALA A 450 0.86 -17.46 15.86
CA ALA A 450 2.00 -18.13 16.48
C ALA A 450 3.31 -17.83 15.75
N LYS A 451 3.29 -17.93 14.42
CA LYS A 451 4.41 -17.60 13.54
C LYS A 451 4.85 -16.15 13.72
N ALA A 452 3.90 -15.20 13.72
CA ALA A 452 4.21 -13.78 13.92
C ALA A 452 4.95 -13.53 15.24
N LYS A 453 4.58 -14.22 16.34
CA LYS A 453 5.30 -14.14 17.63
C LYS A 453 6.72 -14.70 17.54
N TYR A 454 6.93 -15.85 16.90
CA TYR A 454 8.28 -16.41 16.74
C TYR A 454 9.18 -15.54 15.85
N GLU A 455 8.64 -15.04 14.74
CA GLU A 455 9.36 -14.16 13.82
C GLU A 455 9.70 -12.82 14.46
N LYS A 456 8.85 -12.30 15.36
CA LYS A 456 9.16 -11.13 16.17
C LYS A 456 10.46 -11.34 16.96
N VAL A 457 10.56 -12.43 17.72
CA VAL A 457 11.76 -12.73 18.51
C VAL A 457 13.00 -12.89 17.59
N LEU A 458 12.86 -13.56 16.45
CA LEU A 458 13.95 -13.72 15.49
C LEU A 458 14.45 -12.39 14.91
N ARG A 459 13.55 -11.42 14.71
CA ARG A 459 13.92 -10.06 14.28
C ARG A 459 14.67 -9.32 15.37
N GLU A 460 14.18 -9.32 16.61
CA GLU A 460 14.84 -8.64 17.74
C GLU A 460 16.23 -9.24 18.02
N PHE A 461 16.38 -10.56 17.84
CA PHE A 461 17.67 -11.26 17.96
C PHE A 461 18.75 -10.72 17.02
N ASN A 462 18.41 -10.03 15.92
CA ASN A 462 19.41 -9.46 15.01
C ASN A 462 20.23 -8.32 15.65
N HIS A 463 19.76 -7.76 16.77
CA HIS A 463 20.39 -6.66 17.50
C HIS A 463 21.06 -7.10 18.82
N VAL A 464 20.94 -8.38 19.19
CA VAL A 464 21.51 -8.93 20.42
C VAL A 464 22.94 -9.39 20.17
N ASN A 465 23.86 -8.98 21.04
CA ASN A 465 25.26 -9.43 21.01
C ASN A 465 25.62 -10.15 22.32
N PRO A 466 25.70 -11.49 22.31
CA PRO A 466 26.23 -12.27 23.43
C PRO A 466 27.65 -11.81 23.80
N GLN A 467 27.96 -11.74 25.10
CA GLN A 467 29.24 -11.24 25.61
C GLN A 467 30.26 -12.36 25.86
N ASP A 468 29.80 -13.60 26.03
CA ASP A 468 30.64 -14.77 26.23
C ASP A 468 30.11 -16.02 25.48
N ASP A 469 30.88 -17.10 25.55
CA ASP A 469 30.57 -18.36 24.84
C ASP A 469 29.31 -19.05 25.39
N GLU A 470 29.00 -18.89 26.67
CA GLU A 470 27.80 -19.50 27.29
C GLU A 470 26.54 -18.75 26.86
N GLU A 471 26.56 -17.42 26.88
CA GLU A 471 25.52 -16.58 26.28
C GLU A 471 25.36 -16.88 24.79
N GLY A 472 26.47 -17.04 24.05
CA GLY A 472 26.47 -17.39 22.64
C GLY A 472 25.75 -18.70 22.35
N LYS A 473 25.98 -19.74 23.18
CA LYS A 473 25.24 -21.01 23.10
C LYS A 473 23.75 -20.83 23.34
N VAL A 474 23.38 -20.13 24.41
CA VAL A 474 21.98 -19.93 24.82
C VAL A 474 21.20 -19.15 23.75
N PHE A 475 21.76 -18.05 23.28
CA PHE A 475 21.20 -17.20 22.24
C PHE A 475 20.84 -18.03 21.00
N LEU A 476 21.80 -18.80 20.52
CA LEU A 476 21.64 -19.43 19.23
C LEU A 476 20.90 -20.77 19.31
N ASN A 477 20.95 -21.48 20.43
CA ASN A 477 20.00 -22.57 20.72
C ASN A 477 18.55 -22.06 20.66
N THR A 478 18.29 -20.88 21.22
CA THR A 478 16.97 -20.26 21.21
C THR A 478 16.56 -19.82 19.82
N ARG A 479 17.46 -19.16 19.07
CA ARG A 479 17.23 -18.77 17.67
C ARG A 479 16.87 -19.97 16.81
N ASN A 480 17.58 -21.09 17.00
CA ASN A 480 17.31 -22.34 16.31
C ASN A 480 15.95 -22.93 16.64
N LEU A 481 15.58 -22.96 17.92
CA LEU A 481 14.27 -23.42 18.38
C LEU A 481 13.13 -22.60 17.75
N LEU A 482 13.30 -21.29 17.64
CA LEU A 482 12.31 -20.38 17.04
C LEU A 482 12.15 -20.63 15.53
N ASN A 483 13.24 -20.77 14.78
CA ASN A 483 13.19 -21.13 13.35
C ASN A 483 12.47 -22.47 13.12
N LEU A 484 12.75 -23.45 13.97
CA LEU A 484 12.03 -24.72 13.95
C LEU A 484 10.53 -24.50 14.17
N ASN A 485 10.15 -23.71 15.18
CA ASN A 485 8.75 -23.40 15.46
C ASN A 485 8.06 -22.67 14.29
N VAL A 486 8.74 -21.75 13.60
CA VAL A 486 8.24 -21.13 12.35
C VAL A 486 7.99 -22.19 11.28
N ALA A 487 8.94 -23.10 11.04
CA ALA A 487 8.76 -24.19 10.08
C ALA A 487 7.57 -25.09 10.45
N ALA A 488 7.34 -25.33 11.74
CA ALA A 488 6.17 -26.07 12.20
C ALA A 488 4.86 -25.35 11.88
N CYS A 489 4.83 -24.02 11.99
CA CYS A 489 3.67 -23.22 11.61
C CYS A 489 3.39 -23.35 10.11
N HIS A 490 4.40 -23.15 9.25
CA HIS A 490 4.25 -23.34 7.79
C HIS A 490 3.74 -24.72 7.42
N LEU A 491 4.29 -25.77 8.05
CA LEU A 491 3.84 -27.14 7.79
C LEU A 491 2.37 -27.36 8.18
N LYS A 492 1.92 -26.77 9.30
CA LYS A 492 0.54 -26.87 9.77
C LYS A 492 -0.45 -26.00 8.98
N SER A 493 0.01 -24.86 8.46
CA SER A 493 -0.74 -24.00 7.53
C SER A 493 -0.80 -24.57 6.10
N GLY A 494 -0.10 -25.68 5.81
CA GLY A 494 -0.03 -26.28 4.46
C GLY A 494 0.98 -25.62 3.52
N GLU A 495 1.73 -24.62 3.98
CA GLU A 495 2.78 -23.90 3.24
C GLU A 495 4.08 -24.71 3.17
N CYS A 496 4.01 -25.93 2.61
CA CYS A 496 5.08 -26.93 2.70
C CYS A 496 6.42 -26.45 2.12
N ARG A 497 6.42 -25.65 1.04
CA ARG A 497 7.66 -25.09 0.46
C ARG A 497 8.38 -24.13 1.40
N LYS A 498 7.65 -23.21 2.04
CA LYS A 498 8.22 -22.28 3.03
C LYS A 498 8.75 -23.03 4.26
N SER A 499 8.08 -24.12 4.65
CA SER A 499 8.59 -25.02 5.70
C SER A 499 9.93 -25.65 5.32
N ILE A 500 10.09 -26.13 4.07
CA ILE A 500 11.34 -26.72 3.59
C ILE A 500 12.46 -25.69 3.62
N GLU A 501 12.22 -24.49 3.08
CA GLU A 501 13.19 -23.39 3.06
C GLU A 501 13.63 -23.00 4.47
N THR A 502 12.69 -22.91 5.41
CA THR A 502 12.99 -22.57 6.82
C THR A 502 13.79 -23.67 7.51
N CYS A 503 13.47 -24.95 7.27
CA CYS A 503 14.28 -26.06 7.76
C CYS A 503 15.69 -26.05 7.13
N ASN A 504 15.81 -25.72 5.85
CA ASN A 504 17.10 -25.60 5.15
C ASN A 504 17.98 -24.48 5.73
N LYS A 505 17.38 -23.33 6.07
CA LYS A 505 18.08 -22.26 6.81
C LYS A 505 18.61 -22.72 8.17
N HIS A 506 17.93 -23.64 8.86
CA HIS A 506 18.38 -24.17 10.14
C HIS A 506 19.62 -25.08 10.04
N PHE A 507 19.76 -25.87 8.96
CA PHE A 507 20.91 -26.77 8.77
C PHE A 507 22.26 -26.05 8.54
N VAL A 508 22.21 -24.73 8.37
CA VAL A 508 23.35 -23.86 8.07
C VAL A 508 24.03 -23.29 9.32
N SER A 509 23.32 -23.07 10.41
CA SER A 509 23.88 -22.38 11.58
C SER A 509 24.33 -23.38 12.65
N LEU A 510 25.62 -23.78 12.65
CA LEU A 510 26.51 -23.92 13.85
C LEU A 510 27.71 -24.87 13.73
N SER A 511 28.93 -24.36 13.90
CA SER A 511 30.04 -25.11 14.52
C SER A 511 30.79 -24.24 15.54
N HIS A 512 31.16 -24.84 16.66
CA HIS A 512 31.78 -24.18 17.82
C HIS A 512 33.27 -23.84 17.63
N GLU A 513 33.95 -24.49 16.67
CA GLU A 513 35.40 -24.33 16.46
C GLU A 513 35.74 -23.15 15.54
N GLU A 514 34.82 -22.65 14.70
CA GLU A 514 35.05 -21.43 13.93
C GLU A 514 34.77 -20.14 14.72
N PHE A 515 34.09 -20.24 15.87
CA PHE A 515 33.84 -19.09 16.74
C PHE A 515 35.17 -18.52 17.26
N HIS A 516 36.09 -19.38 17.73
CA HIS A 516 37.41 -18.96 18.21
C HIS A 516 38.36 -18.42 17.12
N VAL A 517 38.31 -18.95 15.89
CA VAL A 517 39.23 -18.51 14.82
C VAL A 517 38.76 -17.19 14.17
N LYS A 518 37.45 -16.91 14.17
CA LYS A 518 36.90 -15.67 13.58
C LYS A 518 36.64 -14.54 14.59
N HIS A 519 36.42 -14.82 15.88
CA HIS A 519 36.42 -13.76 16.91
C HIS A 519 37.81 -13.17 17.16
N ASN A 520 38.88 -13.94 16.95
CA ASN A 520 40.25 -13.43 17.13
C ASN A 520 40.68 -12.47 15.99
N TRP A 521 40.04 -12.55 14.81
CA TRP A 521 40.25 -11.58 13.73
C TRP A 521 39.63 -10.20 14.00
N GLN A 522 38.67 -10.10 14.94
CA GLN A 522 38.18 -8.81 15.42
C GLN A 522 39.14 -8.14 16.43
N TYR A 523 40.11 -8.86 16.99
CA TYR A 523 41.02 -8.32 18.01
C TYR A 523 42.48 -8.12 17.58
N THR A 524 42.95 -8.68 16.45
CA THR A 524 44.32 -8.42 15.97
C THR A 524 44.39 -7.42 14.81
N ARG A 525 44.57 -6.14 15.20
CA ARG A 525 45.39 -5.11 14.53
C ARG A 525 44.84 -4.43 13.26
N TYR A 526 43.98 -3.43 13.43
CA TYR A 526 44.00 -2.19 12.61
C TYR A 526 43.52 -0.99 13.46
N PRO A 527 44.48 -0.31 14.12
CA PRO A 527 44.91 0.98 13.58
C PRO A 527 46.44 1.12 13.68
N ALA A 528 47.19 0.69 12.66
CA ALA A 528 48.64 0.97 12.61
C ALA A 528 49.31 0.89 11.22
N LEU A 529 48.62 0.51 10.14
CA LEU A 529 49.28 0.24 8.85
C LEU A 529 48.65 0.96 7.65
N VAL A 530 48.26 2.23 7.80
CA VAL A 530 48.06 3.14 6.65
C VAL A 530 48.78 4.46 6.90
N TYR A 531 50.08 4.36 7.17
CA TYR A 531 51.06 5.43 6.99
C TYR A 531 52.33 4.78 6.48
N HIS A 532 52.32 4.28 5.24
CA HIS A 532 53.51 4.06 4.39
C HIS A 532 53.09 3.31 3.13
N HIS A 533 52.41 3.99 2.20
CA HIS A 533 52.54 3.63 0.80
C HIS A 533 52.74 4.91 -0.02
N ARG A 534 53.98 5.05 -0.51
CA ARG A 534 54.33 6.00 -1.58
C ARG A 534 53.47 5.67 -2.79
N VAL A 535 52.66 6.62 -3.23
CA VAL A 535 52.01 6.56 -4.54
C VAL A 535 52.98 7.20 -5.54
N GLN A 536 53.51 6.40 -6.47
CA GLN A 536 54.13 6.88 -7.70
C GLN A 536 53.01 7.21 -8.70
N THR A 537 53.02 8.41 -9.26
CA THR A 537 52.16 8.79 -10.40
C THR A 537 52.95 8.67 -11.72
N PRO A 538 52.28 8.55 -12.89
CA PRO A 538 52.93 8.25 -14.18
C PRO A 538 53.77 9.38 -14.79
N TYR A 539 53.90 10.53 -14.12
CA TYR A 539 54.74 11.65 -14.57
C TYR A 539 55.61 12.10 -13.40
N GLY A 540 56.84 11.60 -13.35
CA GLY A 540 57.75 11.66 -12.22
C GLY A 540 58.11 13.08 -11.76
N SER A 541 57.28 13.67 -10.91
CA SER A 541 57.64 14.82 -10.07
C SER A 541 56.98 14.70 -8.69
N THR A 542 57.79 14.84 -7.65
CA THR A 542 57.37 14.79 -6.24
C THR A 542 56.98 16.20 -5.82
N LEU A 543 55.71 16.43 -5.50
CA LEU A 543 55.25 17.68 -4.87
C LEU A 543 55.04 17.46 -3.38
N CYS A 544 55.79 18.20 -2.56
CA CYS A 544 55.64 18.24 -1.12
C CYS A 544 54.26 18.80 -0.74
N ALA A 545 53.66 18.23 0.32
CA ALA A 545 52.39 18.65 0.87
C ALA A 545 52.48 20.11 1.36
N GLY A 546 51.95 21.03 0.55
CA GLY A 546 51.86 22.43 0.89
C GLY A 546 51.32 23.21 -0.31
N LYS A 547 50.02 23.52 -0.25
CA LYS A 547 49.19 24.31 -1.21
C LYS A 547 48.28 23.47 -2.11
N ILE A 548 47.18 23.00 -1.53
CA ILE A 548 45.92 22.79 -2.26
C ILE A 548 44.93 23.83 -1.68
N PRO A 549 44.19 24.61 -2.49
CA PRO A 549 43.22 25.59 -2.00
C PRO A 549 42.13 24.88 -1.17
N SER A 550 41.75 25.46 -0.02
CA SER A 550 40.81 24.83 0.93
C SER A 550 39.44 24.39 0.35
N PRO A 551 38.87 25.00 -0.71
CA PRO A 551 37.60 24.55 -1.26
C PRO A 551 37.69 23.17 -1.95
N THR A 552 38.82 22.85 -2.59
CA THR A 552 38.99 21.60 -3.33
C THR A 552 39.24 20.40 -2.40
N LEU A 553 39.90 20.64 -1.26
CA LEU A 553 40.12 19.62 -0.23
C LEU A 553 38.82 19.32 0.54
N ILE A 554 37.97 20.33 0.75
CA ILE A 554 36.64 20.17 1.37
C ILE A 554 35.70 19.41 0.42
N ALA A 555 35.68 19.74 -0.88
CA ALA A 555 34.88 19.02 -1.86
C ALA A 555 35.36 17.57 -2.07
N TYR A 556 36.67 17.33 -2.09
CA TYR A 556 37.24 15.97 -2.17
C TYR A 556 36.91 15.14 -0.91
N ASN A 557 37.02 15.73 0.29
CA ASN A 557 36.68 15.06 1.55
C ASN A 557 35.17 14.89 1.78
N LEU A 558 34.31 15.74 1.21
CA LEU A 558 32.85 15.57 1.24
C LEU A 558 32.38 14.53 0.22
N PHE A 559 32.95 14.53 -0.98
CA PHE A 559 32.61 13.55 -2.02
C PHE A 559 33.14 12.16 -1.66
N TRP A 560 34.41 12.05 -1.25
CA TRP A 560 34.97 10.79 -0.75
C TRP A 560 34.46 10.42 0.63
N GLY A 561 34.15 11.39 1.50
CA GLY A 561 33.54 11.11 2.80
C GLY A 561 32.12 10.56 2.68
N ARG A 562 31.31 11.09 1.75
CA ARG A 562 29.98 10.53 1.42
C ARG A 562 30.09 9.22 0.65
N ALA A 563 31.04 9.08 -0.28
CA ALA A 563 31.29 7.82 -0.96
C ALA A 563 31.81 6.73 -0.01
N LEU A 564 32.69 7.05 0.96
CA LEU A 564 33.13 6.15 2.02
C LEU A 564 32.04 5.88 3.04
N ARG A 565 31.13 6.83 3.31
CA ARG A 565 29.98 6.59 4.21
C ARG A 565 28.91 5.74 3.52
N TRP A 566 28.64 5.98 2.24
CA TRP A 566 27.78 5.17 1.38
C TRP A 566 28.38 3.79 1.12
N LEU A 567 29.69 3.69 0.84
CA LEU A 567 30.43 2.44 0.79
C LEU A 567 30.47 1.78 2.16
N SER A 568 30.59 2.50 3.28
CA SER A 568 30.55 1.90 4.63
C SER A 568 29.15 1.45 5.02
N ALA A 569 28.09 2.09 4.53
CA ALA A 569 26.70 1.71 4.78
C ALA A 569 26.28 0.55 3.87
N ARG A 570 26.75 0.55 2.62
CA ARG A 570 26.58 -0.54 1.66
C ARG A 570 27.50 -1.71 1.97
N PHE A 571 28.68 -1.49 2.55
CA PHE A 571 29.60 -2.50 3.08
C PHE A 571 29.15 -2.96 4.45
N LYS A 572 28.52 -2.13 5.31
CA LYS A 572 27.83 -2.59 6.52
C LYS A 572 26.58 -3.38 6.17
N ARG A 573 25.76 -2.97 5.19
CA ARG A 573 24.61 -3.73 4.70
C ARG A 573 25.07 -5.00 3.99
N ALA A 574 26.12 -4.94 3.17
CA ALA A 574 26.71 -6.11 2.53
C ALA A 574 27.36 -7.03 3.56
N CYS A 575 28.06 -6.52 4.58
CA CYS A 575 28.59 -7.30 5.68
C CYS A 575 27.49 -7.81 6.60
N HIS A 576 26.37 -7.11 6.83
CA HIS A 576 25.24 -7.66 7.60
C HIS A 576 24.58 -8.80 6.82
N ARG A 577 24.33 -8.58 5.52
CA ARG A 577 23.79 -9.59 4.61
C ARG A 577 24.78 -10.74 4.39
N MET A 578 26.09 -10.51 4.42
CA MET A 578 27.14 -11.50 4.22
C MET A 578 27.57 -12.18 5.54
N ILE A 579 27.41 -11.55 6.69
CA ILE A 579 27.66 -12.15 8.02
C ILE A 579 26.48 -13.05 8.41
N TYR A 580 25.25 -12.72 8.00
CA TYR A 580 24.07 -13.54 8.29
C TYR A 580 23.65 -14.51 7.17
N ASP A 581 23.84 -14.20 5.88
CA ASP A 581 23.47 -15.10 4.76
C ASP A 581 24.67 -15.88 4.14
N VAL A 582 25.95 -15.60 4.49
CA VAL A 582 27.15 -16.27 3.87
C VAL A 582 27.93 -17.18 4.83
N LEU A 583 27.35 -17.58 5.97
CA LEU A 583 27.86 -18.72 6.76
C LEU A 583 27.19 -20.05 6.37
N VAL A 584 26.65 -20.10 5.15
CA VAL A 584 26.08 -21.27 4.51
C VAL A 584 27.20 -22.07 3.90
N LEU A 585 27.66 -23.11 4.60
CA LEU A 585 27.85 -24.46 4.06
C LEU A 585 28.29 -25.42 5.18
N GLU A 586 27.37 -26.35 5.49
CA GLU A 586 27.50 -27.61 6.24
C GLU A 586 27.87 -27.54 7.73
N ALA A 587 26.87 -27.63 8.64
CA ALA A 587 27.21 -27.72 10.08
C ALA A 587 26.24 -28.46 11.05
N ASN A 588 25.00 -28.85 10.72
CA ASN A 588 24.32 -29.90 11.52
C ASN A 588 23.23 -30.66 10.75
N PRO A 589 23.59 -31.54 9.79
CA PRO A 589 22.66 -32.31 8.96
C PRO A 589 21.78 -33.31 9.73
N ALA A 590 21.86 -33.32 11.06
CA ALA A 590 21.38 -34.36 11.93
C ALA A 590 20.22 -33.92 12.87
N HIS A 591 19.77 -32.66 12.84
CA HIS A 591 18.71 -32.22 13.77
C HIS A 591 17.36 -32.94 13.49
N VAL A 592 17.02 -33.90 14.35
CA VAL A 592 15.89 -34.84 14.20
C VAL A 592 14.56 -34.14 13.89
N LYS A 593 14.20 -33.07 14.64
CA LYS A 593 12.93 -32.35 14.40
C LYS A 593 12.91 -31.60 13.08
N ALA A 594 14.07 -31.15 12.59
CA ALA A 594 14.20 -30.41 11.34
C ALA A 594 14.03 -31.38 10.16
N LEU A 595 14.74 -32.51 10.21
CA LEU A 595 14.61 -33.62 9.27
C LEU A 595 13.17 -34.14 9.22
N TYR A 596 12.54 -34.36 10.37
CA TYR A 596 11.15 -34.79 10.43
C TYR A 596 10.21 -33.80 9.74
N ARG A 597 10.29 -32.50 10.08
CA ARG A 597 9.41 -31.46 9.51
C ARG A 597 9.65 -31.28 8.01
N ARG A 598 10.91 -31.29 7.57
CA ARG A 598 11.29 -31.17 6.16
C ARG A 598 10.84 -32.39 5.37
N GLY A 599 11.07 -33.61 5.87
CA GLY A 599 10.60 -34.85 5.25
C GLY A 599 9.08 -34.93 5.15
N MET A 600 8.36 -34.47 6.19
CA MET A 600 6.90 -34.34 6.15
C MET A 600 6.44 -33.33 5.09
N ALA A 601 7.12 -32.19 4.97
CA ALA A 601 6.82 -31.19 3.94
C ALA A 601 7.09 -31.72 2.52
N TYR A 602 8.22 -32.40 2.29
CA TYR A 602 8.52 -33.06 1.01
C TYR A 602 7.47 -34.10 0.66
N MET A 603 7.02 -34.90 1.63
CA MET A 603 5.95 -35.88 1.45
C MET A 603 4.59 -35.23 1.09
N GLU A 604 4.30 -34.02 1.58
CA GLU A 604 3.11 -33.25 1.19
C GLU A 604 3.23 -32.64 -0.22
N VAL A 605 4.43 -32.21 -0.62
CA VAL A 605 4.70 -31.68 -1.97
C VAL A 605 4.74 -32.80 -3.04
N GLY A 606 5.02 -34.05 -2.64
CA GLY A 606 5.13 -35.21 -3.53
C GLY A 606 6.56 -35.63 -3.86
N ASP A 607 7.56 -35.01 -3.21
CA ASP A 607 8.98 -35.33 -3.37
C ASP A 607 9.34 -36.50 -2.46
N PHE A 608 8.90 -37.71 -2.84
CA PHE A 608 8.96 -38.89 -1.96
C PHE A 608 10.37 -39.40 -1.70
N GLU A 609 11.31 -39.20 -2.62
CA GLU A 609 12.72 -39.58 -2.44
C GLU A 609 13.38 -38.71 -1.36
N GLU A 610 13.12 -37.41 -1.39
CA GLU A 610 13.70 -36.45 -0.46
C GLU A 610 13.10 -36.62 0.93
N ALA A 611 11.79 -36.89 1.00
CA ALA A 611 11.13 -37.29 2.23
C ALA A 611 11.71 -38.58 2.84
N ARG A 612 11.99 -39.59 2.00
CA ARG A 612 12.60 -40.85 2.45
C ARG A 612 13.99 -40.62 2.99
N SER A 613 14.80 -39.85 2.27
CA SER A 613 16.16 -39.49 2.67
C SER A 613 16.20 -38.84 4.04
N ASP A 614 15.30 -37.88 4.30
CA ASP A 614 15.20 -37.19 5.60
C ASP A 614 14.80 -38.14 6.74
N PHE A 615 13.82 -39.03 6.53
CA PHE A 615 13.40 -39.99 7.57
C PHE A 615 14.44 -41.08 7.83
N GLU A 616 15.14 -41.55 6.80
CA GLU A 616 16.26 -42.49 6.97
C GLU A 616 17.44 -41.84 7.69
N MET A 617 17.68 -40.55 7.45
CA MET A 617 18.70 -39.79 8.18
C MET A 617 18.36 -39.70 9.68
N MET A 618 17.08 -39.52 10.04
CA MET A 618 16.65 -39.55 11.46
C MET A 618 17.04 -40.86 12.16
N LEU A 619 16.82 -42.01 11.49
CA LEU A 619 17.18 -43.34 12.01
C LEU A 619 18.69 -43.49 12.25
N LYS A 620 19.51 -42.84 11.41
CA LYS A 620 20.98 -42.88 11.52
C LYS A 620 21.50 -42.00 12.65
N VAL A 621 20.82 -40.89 12.93
CA VAL A 621 21.31 -39.87 13.86
C VAL A 621 20.93 -40.17 15.30
N ASP A 622 19.67 -40.51 15.57
CA ASP A 622 19.17 -40.62 16.93
C ASP A 622 18.24 -41.83 17.07
N LYS A 623 18.69 -42.83 17.84
CA LYS A 623 17.93 -44.04 18.12
C LYS A 623 16.62 -43.77 18.85
N SER A 624 16.53 -42.68 19.62
CA SER A 624 15.28 -42.31 20.30
C SER A 624 14.19 -41.86 19.32
N SER A 625 14.57 -41.45 18.11
CA SER A 625 13.66 -41.03 17.03
C SER A 625 13.15 -42.18 16.16
N GLU A 626 13.60 -43.42 16.40
CA GLU A 626 13.23 -44.61 15.63
C GLU A 626 11.71 -44.85 15.52
N PRO A 627 10.91 -44.70 16.59
CA PRO A 627 9.46 -44.83 16.48
C PRO A 627 8.83 -43.81 15.54
N ASP A 628 9.26 -42.55 15.61
CA ASP A 628 8.70 -41.45 14.81
C ASP A 628 9.12 -41.57 13.33
N ALA A 629 10.38 -41.92 13.08
CA ALA A 629 10.92 -42.12 11.73
C ALA A 629 10.30 -43.35 11.04
N THR A 630 10.13 -44.47 11.74
CA THR A 630 9.48 -45.67 11.19
C THR A 630 7.99 -45.43 10.91
N ALA A 631 7.29 -44.71 11.78
CA ALA A 631 5.91 -44.29 11.55
C ALA A 631 5.79 -43.38 10.32
N ALA A 632 6.72 -42.42 10.16
CA ALA A 632 6.76 -41.52 9.01
C ALA A 632 7.06 -42.27 7.70
N LEU A 633 8.02 -43.20 7.69
CA LEU A 633 8.32 -44.05 6.53
C LEU A 633 7.14 -44.94 6.13
N LYS A 634 6.40 -45.48 7.11
CA LYS A 634 5.16 -46.23 6.85
C LYS A 634 4.11 -45.34 6.19
N LYS A 635 3.93 -44.11 6.69
CA LYS A 635 3.00 -43.11 6.14
C LYS A 635 3.40 -42.72 4.71
N LEU A 636 4.69 -42.50 4.47
CA LEU A 636 5.26 -42.20 3.16
C LEU A 636 4.94 -43.32 2.15
N LYS A 637 5.18 -44.58 2.53
CA LYS A 637 4.89 -45.75 1.68
C LYS A 637 3.41 -45.84 1.34
N GLN A 638 2.52 -45.61 2.31
CA GLN A 638 1.08 -45.59 2.08
C GLN A 638 0.68 -44.48 1.09
N LYS A 639 1.19 -43.26 1.31
CA LYS A 639 0.89 -42.12 0.44
C LYS A 639 1.40 -42.31 -0.99
N GLN A 640 2.60 -42.88 -1.15
CA GLN A 640 3.16 -43.23 -2.45
C GLN A 640 2.27 -44.26 -3.17
N GLN A 641 1.84 -45.32 -2.48
CA GLN A 641 0.92 -46.31 -3.04
C GLN A 641 -0.44 -45.72 -3.43
N ASP A 642 -0.97 -44.79 -2.66
CA ASP A 642 -2.24 -44.14 -2.97
C ASP A 642 -2.13 -43.21 -4.19
N VAL A 643 -1.00 -42.50 -4.34
CA VAL A 643 -0.70 -41.72 -5.55
C VAL A 643 -0.52 -42.62 -6.76
N GLU A 644 0.22 -43.73 -6.63
CA GLU A 644 0.38 -44.73 -7.70
C GLU A 644 -0.95 -45.37 -8.12
N LYS A 645 -1.84 -45.69 -7.17
CA LYS A 645 -3.18 -46.20 -7.45
C LYS A 645 -4.03 -45.17 -8.19
N LYS A 646 -3.98 -43.89 -7.77
CA LYS A 646 -4.69 -42.80 -8.45
C LYS A 646 -4.17 -42.58 -9.87
N ALA A 647 -2.84 -42.59 -10.06
CA ALA A 647 -2.22 -42.53 -11.38
C ALA A 647 -2.64 -43.72 -12.24
N ARG A 648 -2.51 -44.95 -11.74
CA ARG A 648 -2.97 -46.15 -12.46
C ARG A 648 -4.45 -46.11 -12.81
N GLY A 649 -5.29 -45.55 -11.94
CA GLY A 649 -6.71 -45.32 -12.22
C GLY A 649 -6.94 -44.30 -13.34
N GLN A 650 -6.18 -43.20 -13.36
CA GLN A 650 -6.24 -42.16 -14.40
C GLN A 650 -5.71 -42.65 -15.75
N PHE A 651 -4.73 -43.55 -15.77
CA PHE A 651 -4.11 -44.08 -16.99
C PHE A 651 -4.65 -45.46 -17.42
N LYS A 652 -5.67 -45.98 -16.73
CA LYS A 652 -6.21 -47.33 -16.97
C LYS A 652 -6.77 -47.55 -18.38
N GLY A 653 -7.12 -46.49 -19.10
CA GLY A 653 -7.59 -46.56 -20.49
C GLY A 653 -6.57 -46.10 -21.55
N LEU A 654 -5.39 -45.63 -21.15
CA LEU A 654 -4.40 -45.09 -22.09
C LEU A 654 -3.50 -46.18 -22.70
N PHE A 655 -3.43 -47.36 -22.06
CA PHE A 655 -2.56 -48.48 -22.47
C PHE A 655 -3.32 -49.67 -23.07
N ASP A 656 -4.65 -49.62 -23.11
CA ASP A 656 -5.47 -50.68 -23.71
C ASP A 656 -5.59 -50.57 -25.25
N LYS A 657 -5.02 -49.52 -25.86
CA LYS A 657 -4.93 -49.38 -27.33
C LYS A 657 -3.54 -49.80 -27.81
N LYS A 658 -3.51 -50.73 -28.78
CA LYS A 658 -2.27 -51.26 -29.38
C LYS A 658 -1.47 -50.15 -30.08
N PRO A 659 -0.13 -50.28 -30.19
CA PRO A 659 0.69 -49.31 -30.91
C PRO A 659 0.30 -49.32 -32.40
N GLY A 660 -0.25 -48.22 -32.91
CA GLY A 660 -0.62 -48.07 -34.32
C GLY A 660 -1.89 -47.26 -34.60
N GLU A 661 -2.73 -46.98 -33.61
CA GLU A 661 -3.95 -46.18 -33.80
C GLU A 661 -3.83 -44.84 -33.07
N ILE A 662 -3.03 -43.93 -33.61
CA ILE A 662 -3.19 -42.50 -33.35
C ILE A 662 -3.41 -41.84 -34.71
N ALA A 663 -4.68 -41.75 -35.10
CA ALA A 663 -5.13 -40.81 -36.11
C ALA A 663 -6.10 -39.83 -35.42
N ASP A 664 -5.82 -38.55 -35.65
CA ASP A 664 -6.51 -37.32 -35.27
C ASP A 664 -7.73 -37.38 -34.34
N ALA A 665 -7.58 -36.76 -33.17
CA ALA A 665 -8.71 -36.30 -32.37
C ALA A 665 -9.26 -35.00 -32.99
N GLY A 666 -10.21 -35.15 -33.93
CA GLY A 666 -11.15 -34.10 -34.30
C GLY A 666 -12.27 -33.99 -33.26
N THR A 667 -12.40 -32.79 -32.70
CA THR A 667 -13.62 -32.16 -32.15
C THR A 667 -14.78 -33.05 -31.69
N ASP A 668 -15.13 -32.97 -30.41
CA ASP A 668 -16.48 -32.48 -30.08
C ASP A 668 -16.63 -31.93 -28.66
N ASN A 669 -17.32 -30.80 -28.60
CA ASN A 669 -17.78 -30.12 -27.41
C ASN A 669 -19.06 -30.79 -26.89
N ARG A 670 -19.31 -30.57 -25.59
CA ARG A 670 -20.50 -30.85 -24.78
C ARG A 670 -21.86 -30.92 -25.50
N GLY A 671 -22.70 -31.81 -24.97
CA GLY A 671 -24.15 -31.62 -24.76
C GLY A 671 -25.01 -32.51 -25.63
N GLU A 672 -25.39 -33.70 -25.15
CA GLU A 672 -26.69 -33.99 -24.51
C GLU A 672 -27.84 -34.19 -25.51
N GLU A 673 -28.46 -35.36 -25.46
CA GLU A 673 -29.90 -35.66 -25.63
C GLU A 673 -30.05 -37.19 -25.47
N ARG A 674 -31.12 -37.83 -24.99
CA ARG A 674 -32.51 -37.50 -24.64
C ARG A 674 -33.04 -38.77 -23.95
N SER A 675 -34.00 -38.76 -23.04
CA SER A 675 -35.44 -38.60 -23.30
C SER A 675 -36.14 -39.02 -22.00
N THR A 676 -37.20 -38.38 -21.55
CA THR A 676 -38.48 -38.07 -22.21
C THR A 676 -38.70 -36.56 -22.43
N SER A 677 -39.40 -36.02 -23.44
CA SER A 677 -40.52 -36.46 -24.30
C SER A 677 -40.70 -35.53 -25.52
N GLU A 678 -41.23 -36.08 -26.63
CA GLU A 678 -42.06 -35.53 -27.76
C GLU A 678 -41.86 -34.05 -28.23
N ASN A 679 -41.84 -33.66 -29.52
CA ASN A 679 -42.65 -34.07 -30.67
C ASN A 679 -42.07 -33.46 -31.98
N GLN A 680 -42.13 -34.23 -33.08
CA GLN A 680 -42.24 -33.93 -34.53
C GLN A 680 -41.50 -32.77 -35.28
N LYS A 681 -40.81 -33.21 -36.35
CA LYS A 681 -40.79 -32.77 -37.79
C LYS A 681 -39.87 -31.62 -38.30
N ASN A 682 -38.85 -32.06 -39.06
CA ASN A 682 -38.52 -31.81 -40.49
C ASN A 682 -37.94 -30.49 -41.06
N ASP A 683 -36.96 -30.72 -41.95
CA ASP A 683 -36.52 -30.06 -43.21
C ASP A 683 -35.34 -29.04 -43.22
N ASP A 684 -34.23 -29.52 -43.81
CA ASP A 684 -33.49 -29.06 -45.03
C ASP A 684 -32.57 -27.82 -45.15
N GLN A 685 -31.47 -28.08 -45.90
CA GLN A 685 -30.65 -27.21 -46.81
C GLN A 685 -29.65 -26.20 -46.19
N GLU A 686 -28.48 -25.81 -46.77
CA GLU A 686 -27.55 -26.20 -47.86
C GLU A 686 -26.46 -25.08 -47.91
N ASP A 687 -25.20 -25.39 -48.32
CA ASP A 687 -24.23 -24.57 -49.11
C ASP A 687 -23.76 -23.13 -48.67
N SER A 688 -22.58 -22.57 -49.03
CA SER A 688 -21.35 -22.96 -49.76
C SER A 688 -20.25 -21.84 -49.73
N ASN A 689 -19.00 -22.23 -50.03
CA ASN A 689 -17.92 -21.59 -50.85
C ASN A 689 -17.07 -20.31 -50.51
N GLY A 690 -15.72 -20.49 -50.67
CA GLY A 690 -14.74 -19.67 -51.45
C GLY A 690 -13.95 -18.54 -50.73
N THR A 691 -12.70 -18.11 -51.01
CA THR A 691 -11.56 -18.43 -51.94
C THR A 691 -10.33 -17.54 -51.55
N GLU A 692 -9.07 -18.02 -51.76
CA GLU A 692 -7.68 -17.45 -51.99
C GLU A 692 -7.27 -15.98 -51.61
N THR A 693 -6.02 -15.55 -51.32
CA THR A 693 -4.67 -15.68 -51.97
C THR A 693 -3.45 -15.23 -51.08
N GLU A 694 -2.26 -15.79 -51.40
CA GLU A 694 -0.80 -15.45 -51.29
C GLU A 694 -0.18 -14.32 -50.41
N ASP A 695 0.95 -14.64 -49.72
CA ASP A 695 2.33 -14.07 -49.94
C ASP A 695 3.37 -14.61 -48.90
N VAL A 696 4.63 -14.79 -49.33
CA VAL A 696 5.77 -15.37 -48.57
C VAL A 696 6.94 -14.40 -48.49
N GLU A 697 7.50 -14.17 -47.29
CA GLU A 697 8.87 -13.66 -47.05
C GLU A 697 9.54 -14.34 -45.84
N ASP A 698 10.86 -14.47 -45.91
CA ASP A 698 11.76 -15.39 -45.21
C ASP A 698 12.17 -15.02 -43.75
N ALA A 699 12.35 -16.09 -42.96
CA ALA A 699 13.42 -16.37 -41.98
C ALA A 699 13.68 -15.48 -40.75
N ALA A 700 13.36 -16.01 -39.55
CA ALA A 700 14.31 -16.30 -38.47
C ALA A 700 13.63 -17.20 -37.40
N ASP A 701 14.26 -18.33 -37.11
CA ASP A 701 13.71 -19.47 -36.38
C ASP A 701 13.95 -19.35 -34.86
N GLU A 702 12.89 -19.15 -34.07
CA GLU A 702 12.84 -19.46 -32.64
C GLU A 702 11.86 -20.63 -32.41
N PRO A 703 12.20 -21.67 -31.62
CA PRO A 703 11.34 -22.82 -31.48
C PRO A 703 10.07 -22.45 -30.69
N ARG A 704 8.94 -22.33 -31.39
CA ARG A 704 7.61 -22.22 -30.79
C ARG A 704 7.33 -23.45 -29.90
N GLU A 705 7.22 -23.23 -28.59
CA GLU A 705 6.72 -24.23 -27.66
C GLU A 705 5.32 -24.71 -28.08
N GLY A 706 5.20 -26.00 -28.37
CA GLY A 706 3.97 -26.61 -28.86
C GLY A 706 2.83 -26.62 -27.83
N LEU A 707 1.60 -26.57 -28.34
CA LEU A 707 0.31 -26.53 -27.64
C LEU A 707 0.14 -27.55 -26.48
N PHE A 708 0.93 -28.62 -26.46
CA PHE A 708 0.97 -29.62 -25.38
C PHE A 708 1.53 -29.10 -24.05
N SER A 709 2.37 -28.06 -24.04
CA SER A 709 2.91 -27.47 -22.80
C SER A 709 1.87 -26.63 -22.04
N ARG A 710 0.87 -26.07 -22.75
CA ARG A 710 -0.20 -25.25 -22.15
C ARG A 710 -1.37 -26.06 -21.59
N LEU A 711 -1.59 -27.29 -22.06
CA LEU A 711 -2.74 -28.11 -21.67
C LEU A 711 -2.47 -29.09 -20.51
N TRP A 712 -1.22 -29.28 -20.08
CA TRP A 712 -0.93 -30.33 -19.08
C TRP A 712 0.24 -30.03 -18.09
N PRO A 713 0.12 -29.04 -17.18
CA PRO A 713 1.16 -28.75 -16.17
C PRO A 713 1.30 -29.85 -15.11
N THR A 714 0.22 -30.57 -14.83
CA THR A 714 0.12 -31.58 -13.77
C THR A 714 0.78 -32.92 -14.13
N GLY A 715 0.85 -33.30 -15.41
CA GLY A 715 1.51 -34.54 -15.80
C GLY A 715 3.02 -34.51 -15.70
N ARG A 716 3.67 -33.36 -15.96
CA ARG A 716 5.12 -33.23 -15.78
C ARG A 716 5.54 -33.55 -14.34
N ARG A 717 4.73 -33.17 -13.35
CA ARG A 717 4.94 -33.50 -11.93
C ARG A 717 4.70 -34.97 -11.61
N LEU A 718 3.78 -35.61 -12.33
CA LEU A 718 3.49 -37.04 -12.16
C LEU A 718 4.60 -37.93 -12.74
N PHE A 719 5.17 -37.55 -13.88
CA PHE A 719 6.30 -38.25 -14.50
C PHE A 719 7.63 -38.02 -13.75
N SER A 720 7.84 -36.82 -13.19
CA SER A 720 9.00 -36.55 -12.33
C SER A 720 8.93 -37.32 -11.01
N ALA A 721 7.75 -37.43 -10.38
CA ALA A 721 7.55 -38.19 -9.15
C ALA A 721 7.68 -39.72 -9.31
N LEU A 722 7.71 -40.22 -10.55
CA LEU A 722 7.89 -41.63 -10.89
C LEU A 722 9.31 -41.97 -11.42
N GLY A 723 10.25 -41.02 -11.43
CA GLY A 723 11.65 -41.27 -11.81
C GLY A 723 11.90 -41.57 -13.29
N LEU A 724 10.92 -41.36 -14.18
CA LEU A 724 11.02 -41.65 -15.60
C LEU A 724 11.62 -40.46 -16.38
N GLN A 725 12.92 -40.21 -16.21
CA GLN A 725 13.66 -39.17 -16.96
C GLN A 725 14.54 -39.72 -18.09
N ARG A 726 14.53 -41.03 -18.36
CA ARG A 726 15.34 -41.63 -19.42
C ARG A 726 14.60 -42.72 -20.20
N CYS A 727 13.67 -42.30 -21.06
CA CYS A 727 13.35 -43.07 -22.26
C CYS A 727 13.42 -42.11 -23.44
N ALA A 728 14.48 -42.22 -24.22
CA ALA A 728 14.53 -41.65 -25.55
C ALA A 728 13.41 -42.30 -26.38
N ILE A 729 12.71 -41.46 -27.14
CA ILE A 729 11.73 -41.88 -28.14
C ILE A 729 12.46 -42.75 -29.17
N LEU A 730 11.95 -43.96 -29.40
CA LEU A 730 12.05 -44.67 -30.68
C LEU A 730 10.65 -44.86 -31.22
#